data_AF-A0AAF0ZHB5-F1
#
_entry.id   AF-A0AAF0ZHB5-F1
#
_cell.length_a   1.000
_cell.length_b   1.000
_cell.length_c   1.000
_cell.angle_alpha   90.00
_cell.angle_beta   90.00
_cell.angle_gamma   90.00
#
_symmetry.space_group_name_H-M   'P 1'
#
loop_
_entity.id
_entity.type
_entity.pdbx_description
1 polymer ?
#
loop_
_entity_poly.entity_id
_entity_poly.type
_entity_poly.pdbx_seq_one_letter_code
_entity_poly.pdbx_strand_id
1 'polypeptide(L)'
;MIPEKELLKAIDSVNLAIEPVIGELVSKEMIPLWESEAAARDEGKKHTISLDYGKFHKVDRVINYYEGNVKKDCYPKHLKENKWIKKLPEDRSLFPLYHEDKISFAKGKWLLIHEGEKACDYALSRSFISVSLCGSLANDDDYIKGKLLLIKELGVKGIVYFADNDDAGIKKAIKIRDKALEIGFPLVIVPISKILWDAKKGDDFKEYSDKFPHHDGEMLKAQIESIIIENKFDLINIKDESKTNVHSDLKSKQAKKESKKEEVDSIALARDILLNHYQDRLKYNELKMIVELDGEEAILDDFYLTLHEDYNLQIGKTVAYDLAVRFAKKNSFNPVKDYLESLTKDDEKIDIKQLSSKLFGTEDPIYDEFLYRFLIASVARIYKHGCKSDHCLILKGNQGIGKSTFFKLLYGEEFFTDSVTGTDRDNLLVAHQNWFCELAEFETITSKKASGELKAFVSKSDDTFREPYAKSTRTIKRKFVIGGSVNEDTFLVDSTGNRRYLIIPIDQEINLEFIKKYRDVIWYQAKLAYQSGERWYLDKSSQALSEKLNKSYLHHDSWDSPELEGWLSLKTKGVSTREILTQFLGVSEKDINKGHEMRLGKIMKGNGWINKQMMINGKRQRLWIINDDYSTYINLTTQPQLDEQEMSTPGSQPQQGITQPTQPTHLKSLNFETKDETIDSKGFVDAQESLPKIDEYDEYHESMKSQQGFQNYSTSTQPEEKIENQMSNDSYELDFAEAKKEINKLFDQLGMSTKEERLNFVRDLFGGEVTNFYSLTNKQIEELFVTLQSLV
;
A
#
# COMPACT_ATOMS: atom_id res chain seq x y z
N MET A 1 -20.22 -41.73 -12.72
CA MET A 1 -20.64 -41.80 -11.30
C MET A 1 -20.68 -43.27 -10.91
N ILE A 2 -19.98 -43.63 -9.84
CA ILE A 2 -20.02 -44.97 -9.25
C ILE A 2 -21.40 -45.13 -8.57
N PRO A 3 -22.11 -46.25 -8.72
CA PRO A 3 -23.38 -46.47 -8.05
C PRO A 3 -23.25 -46.31 -6.53
N GLU A 4 -24.25 -45.68 -5.89
CA GLU A 4 -24.28 -45.39 -4.45
C GLU A 4 -23.98 -46.64 -3.57
N LYS A 5 -24.36 -47.84 -4.03
CA LYS A 5 -24.05 -49.12 -3.38
C LYS A 5 -22.57 -49.54 -3.45
N GLU A 6 -21.85 -49.15 -4.49
CA GLU A 6 -20.40 -49.37 -4.59
C GLU A 6 -19.61 -48.28 -3.86
N LEU A 7 -20.14 -47.06 -3.82
CA LEU A 7 -19.62 -45.99 -2.97
C LEU A 7 -19.73 -46.35 -1.48
N LEU A 8 -20.87 -46.92 -1.04
CA LEU A 8 -21.06 -47.44 0.32
C LEU A 8 -20.11 -48.61 0.64
N LYS A 9 -19.80 -49.49 -0.33
CA LYS A 9 -18.77 -50.54 -0.16
C LYS A 9 -17.34 -49.98 -0.11
N ALA A 10 -17.05 -48.90 -0.87
CA ALA A 10 -15.78 -48.21 -0.80
C ALA A 10 -15.62 -47.43 0.52
N ILE A 11 -16.69 -46.83 1.03
CA ILE A 11 -16.76 -46.19 2.35
C ILE A 11 -16.65 -47.24 3.47
N ASP A 12 -17.27 -48.42 3.34
CA ASP A 12 -17.09 -49.56 4.28
C ASP A 12 -15.65 -50.12 4.23
N SER A 13 -14.99 -50.09 3.06
CA SER A 13 -13.56 -50.44 2.92
C SER A 13 -12.62 -49.37 3.53
N VAL A 14 -13.19 -48.18 3.75
CA VAL A 14 -12.66 -47.01 4.44
C VAL A 14 -13.35 -46.89 5.81
N ASN A 15 -13.61 -48.03 6.45
CA ASN A 15 -13.37 -48.13 7.89
C ASN A 15 -11.90 -47.71 8.11
N LEU A 16 -11.70 -46.41 8.37
CA LEU A 16 -10.41 -45.77 8.53
C LEU A 16 -9.76 -46.32 9.80
N ALA A 17 -8.93 -47.35 9.67
CA ALA A 17 -7.98 -47.74 10.70
C ALA A 17 -6.83 -46.70 10.78
N ILE A 18 -7.16 -45.40 10.92
CA ILE A 18 -6.25 -44.42 11.52
C ILE A 18 -6.34 -44.69 13.01
N GLU A 19 -5.65 -45.73 13.46
CA GLU A 19 -5.66 -46.12 14.86
C GLU A 19 -4.46 -45.48 15.57
N PRO A 20 -4.68 -44.76 16.68
CA PRO A 20 -3.58 -44.44 17.57
C PRO A 20 -2.86 -45.75 17.94
N VAL A 21 -1.54 -45.77 17.83
CA VAL A 21 -0.75 -46.93 18.22
C VAL A 21 -0.59 -46.88 19.73
N ILE A 22 -1.36 -47.70 20.45
CA ILE A 22 -1.33 -47.75 21.91
C ILE A 22 -0.22 -48.73 22.35
N GLY A 23 0.80 -48.21 23.04
CA GLY A 23 1.92 -48.96 23.65
C GLY A 23 3.29 -48.44 23.23
N GLU A 24 4.26 -48.44 24.17
CA GLU A 24 5.73 -48.16 24.18
C GLU A 24 6.45 -47.32 23.07
N LEU A 25 5.75 -46.77 22.09
CA LEU A 25 6.27 -45.98 20.97
C LEU A 25 6.60 -44.54 21.35
N VAL A 26 5.89 -44.04 22.36
CA VAL A 26 6.26 -42.80 23.06
C VAL A 26 7.15 -43.24 24.21
N SER A 27 8.41 -43.59 23.93
CA SER A 27 9.41 -43.61 25.00
C SER A 27 9.39 -42.20 25.62
N LYS A 28 9.52 -42.14 26.95
CA LYS A 28 9.50 -40.91 27.76
C LYS A 28 10.60 -39.88 27.40
N GLU A 29 11.30 -40.04 26.28
CA GLU A 29 12.52 -39.31 25.92
C GLU A 29 12.37 -38.39 24.69
N MET A 30 11.23 -38.38 23.98
CA MET A 30 11.03 -37.44 22.86
C MET A 30 10.57 -36.07 23.36
N ILE A 31 11.46 -35.08 23.31
CA ILE A 31 11.12 -33.67 23.55
C ILE A 31 10.56 -33.09 22.26
N PRO A 32 9.28 -32.67 22.22
CA PRO A 32 8.71 -32.10 21.01
C PRO A 32 9.42 -30.83 20.55
N LEU A 33 9.44 -30.57 19.24
CA LEU A 33 10.12 -29.41 18.67
C LEU A 33 9.59 -28.07 19.22
N TRP A 34 8.30 -27.96 19.57
CA TRP A 34 7.77 -26.72 20.15
C TRP A 34 8.31 -26.44 21.56
N GLU A 35 8.61 -27.47 22.36
CA GLU A 35 9.23 -27.29 23.69
C GLU A 35 10.70 -26.87 23.55
N SER A 36 11.41 -27.47 22.58
CA SER A 36 12.78 -27.08 22.22
C SER A 36 12.85 -25.64 21.70
N GLU A 37 11.89 -25.20 20.88
CA GLU A 37 11.81 -23.81 20.40
C GLU A 37 11.35 -22.82 21.48
N ALA A 38 10.49 -23.23 22.43
CA ALA A 38 10.06 -22.40 23.54
C ALA A 38 11.21 -22.11 24.52
N ALA A 39 11.98 -23.15 24.89
CA ALA A 39 13.19 -22.98 25.71
C ALA A 39 14.21 -22.02 25.05
N ALA A 40 14.38 -22.10 23.72
CA ALA A 40 15.26 -21.22 22.97
C ALA A 40 14.78 -19.74 22.94
N ARG A 41 13.48 -19.49 23.09
CA ARG A 41 12.88 -18.13 23.05
C ARG A 41 13.18 -17.34 24.32
N ASP A 42 13.22 -18.02 25.46
CA ASP A 42 13.45 -17.38 26.77
C ASP A 42 14.91 -16.88 26.95
N GLU A 43 15.85 -17.38 26.14
CA GLU A 43 17.28 -17.02 26.20
C GLU A 43 17.70 -15.84 25.30
N GLY A 44 16.81 -15.35 24.42
CA GLY A 44 16.99 -14.12 23.64
C GLY A 44 18.19 -14.06 22.67
N LYS A 45 18.79 -15.20 22.29
CA LYS A 45 19.97 -15.30 21.42
C LYS A 45 19.73 -16.21 20.21
N LYS A 46 20.61 -16.16 19.21
CA LYS A 46 20.64 -17.11 18.09
C LYS A 46 20.76 -18.54 18.62
N HIS A 47 19.79 -19.39 18.30
CA HIS A 47 19.73 -20.77 18.75
C HIS A 47 19.74 -21.73 17.56
N THR A 48 20.36 -22.90 17.69
CA THR A 48 20.39 -23.93 16.63
C THR A 48 19.87 -25.24 17.18
N ILE A 49 18.74 -25.70 16.65
CA ILE A 49 18.15 -26.99 16.99
C ILE A 49 18.54 -27.98 15.90
N SER A 50 19.16 -29.10 16.26
CA SER A 50 19.51 -30.15 15.31
C SER A 50 18.46 -31.26 15.34
N LEU A 51 17.67 -31.36 14.27
CA LEU A 51 16.66 -32.38 14.08
C LEU A 51 17.33 -33.64 13.52
N ASP A 52 17.10 -34.77 14.17
CA ASP A 52 17.58 -36.07 13.69
C ASP A 52 16.59 -36.63 12.68
N TYR A 53 17.09 -36.89 11.48
CA TYR A 53 16.33 -37.48 10.38
C TYR A 53 16.77 -38.95 10.15
N GLY A 54 17.77 -39.43 10.89
CA GLY A 54 18.30 -40.78 10.83
C GLY A 54 19.80 -40.81 11.09
N LYS A 55 20.36 -42.02 11.26
CA LYS A 55 21.77 -42.26 11.65
C LYS A 55 22.82 -41.46 10.85
N PHE A 56 22.51 -41.11 9.59
CA PHE A 56 23.41 -40.41 8.68
C PHE A 56 22.90 -39.05 8.19
N HIS A 57 21.74 -38.58 8.65
CA HIS A 57 21.09 -37.36 8.12
C HIS A 57 20.52 -36.50 9.24
N LYS A 58 20.76 -35.18 9.17
CA LYS A 58 20.28 -34.20 10.16
C LYS A 58 19.81 -32.93 9.48
N VAL A 59 18.96 -32.16 10.15
CA VAL A 59 18.59 -30.81 9.72
C VAL A 59 18.85 -29.84 10.88
N ASP A 60 19.75 -28.89 10.68
CA ASP A 60 19.96 -27.81 11.63
C ASP A 60 18.94 -26.69 11.36
N ARG A 61 18.05 -26.44 12.31
CA ARG A 61 17.14 -25.29 12.31
C ARG A 61 17.74 -24.17 13.15
N VAL A 62 18.17 -23.10 12.49
CA VAL A 62 18.75 -21.91 13.12
C VAL A 62 17.66 -20.88 13.31
N ILE A 63 17.42 -20.48 14.55
CA ILE A 63 16.40 -19.52 14.95
C ILE A 63 17.09 -18.22 15.38
N ASN A 64 16.79 -17.14 14.68
CA ASN A 64 17.32 -15.81 14.97
C ASN A 64 16.18 -14.91 15.47
N TYR A 65 16.36 -14.31 16.65
CA TYR A 65 15.41 -13.36 17.25
C TYR A 65 15.93 -11.92 17.01
N TYR A 66 15.12 -11.07 16.39
CA TYR A 66 15.42 -9.65 16.12
C TYR A 66 14.24 -8.78 16.54
N GLU A 67 14.36 -7.87 17.51
CA GLU A 67 13.38 -6.79 17.82
C GLU A 67 11.90 -7.06 17.40
N GLY A 68 11.29 -8.13 17.90
CA GLY A 68 9.89 -8.51 17.63
C GLY A 68 9.64 -9.47 16.45
N ASN A 69 10.65 -9.80 15.65
CA ASN A 69 10.62 -10.73 14.51
C ASN A 69 11.48 -11.99 14.75
N VAL A 70 10.99 -13.15 14.31
CA VAL A 70 11.70 -14.44 14.37
C VAL A 70 11.99 -14.92 12.95
N LYS A 71 13.27 -15.11 12.61
CA LYS A 71 13.69 -15.72 11.34
C LYS A 71 14.21 -17.14 11.57
N LYS A 72 13.73 -18.10 10.79
CA LYS A 72 14.16 -19.51 10.86
C LYS A 72 14.81 -19.94 9.56
N ASP A 73 16.03 -20.44 9.64
CA ASP A 73 16.76 -21.00 8.49
C ASP A 73 17.02 -22.49 8.73
N CYS A 74 16.67 -23.35 7.78
CA CYS A 74 16.87 -24.80 7.86
C CYS A 74 18.03 -25.24 6.97
N TYR A 75 18.94 -26.04 7.51
CA TYR A 75 20.13 -26.51 6.81
C TYR A 75 20.25 -28.03 6.89
N PRO A 76 19.90 -28.77 5.82
CA PRO A 76 20.08 -30.21 5.78
C PRO A 76 21.58 -30.58 5.76
N LYS A 77 21.89 -31.67 6.42
CA LYS A 77 23.22 -32.25 6.56
C LYS A 77 23.19 -33.76 6.35
N HIS A 78 24.25 -34.31 5.79
CA HIS A 78 24.48 -35.75 5.72
C HIS A 78 25.91 -36.10 6.12
N LEU A 79 26.10 -37.31 6.66
CA LEU A 79 27.40 -37.83 7.06
C LEU A 79 28.10 -38.45 5.84
N LYS A 80 29.28 -37.95 5.48
CA LYS A 80 30.16 -38.51 4.45
C LYS A 80 31.57 -38.58 5.01
N GLU A 81 32.21 -39.75 4.96
CA GLU A 81 33.58 -39.97 5.47
C GLU A 81 33.77 -39.50 6.93
N ASN A 82 32.81 -39.83 7.81
CA ASN A 82 32.77 -39.40 9.22
C ASN A 82 32.73 -37.89 9.46
N LYS A 83 32.39 -37.09 8.44
CA LYS A 83 32.19 -35.63 8.56
C LYS A 83 30.77 -35.25 8.14
N TRP A 84 30.16 -34.34 8.90
CA TRP A 84 28.86 -33.76 8.56
C TRP A 84 29.02 -32.70 7.48
N ILE A 85 28.41 -32.92 6.32
CA ILE A 85 28.42 -31.97 5.21
C ILE A 85 27.10 -31.21 5.19
N LYS A 86 27.16 -29.87 5.21
CA LYS A 86 26.01 -28.95 5.20
C LYS A 86 25.44 -28.72 3.80
N LYS A 87 25.00 -29.80 3.15
CA LYS A 87 24.30 -29.80 1.87
C LYS A 87 23.45 -31.07 1.75
N LEU A 88 22.49 -31.06 0.83
CA LEU A 88 21.78 -32.28 0.42
C LEU A 88 22.76 -33.29 -0.23
N PRO A 89 22.54 -34.60 -0.06
CA PRO A 89 23.30 -35.61 -0.78
C PRO A 89 23.10 -35.47 -2.30
N GLU A 90 24.07 -35.94 -3.09
CA GLU A 90 24.00 -35.90 -4.57
C GLU A 90 22.79 -36.69 -5.07
N ASP A 91 22.57 -37.88 -4.50
CA ASP A 91 21.32 -38.60 -4.65
C ASP A 91 20.33 -38.16 -3.56
N ARG A 92 19.37 -37.32 -3.96
CA ARG A 92 18.36 -36.75 -3.07
C ARG A 92 17.37 -37.80 -2.56
N SER A 93 17.17 -38.91 -3.26
CA SER A 93 16.25 -39.99 -2.86
C SER A 93 16.66 -40.64 -1.53
N LEU A 94 17.96 -40.58 -1.20
CA LEU A 94 18.54 -41.14 0.03
C LEU A 94 18.24 -40.31 1.28
N PHE A 95 17.73 -39.08 1.14
CA PHE A 95 17.42 -38.24 2.30
C PHE A 95 16.14 -38.75 2.99
N PRO A 96 16.16 -39.17 4.27
CA PRO A 96 15.01 -39.77 4.92
C PRO A 96 13.87 -38.78 5.20
N LEU A 97 12.67 -39.30 5.44
CA LEU A 97 11.56 -38.54 6.02
C LEU A 97 11.84 -38.23 7.50
N TYR A 98 11.24 -37.16 8.03
CA TYR A 98 11.24 -36.95 9.47
C TYR A 98 10.40 -38.05 10.12
N HIS A 99 10.93 -38.73 11.15
CA HIS A 99 10.36 -39.95 11.75
C HIS A 99 10.20 -41.15 10.79
N GLU A 100 11.04 -41.27 9.75
CA GLU A 100 10.99 -42.40 8.80
C GLU A 100 11.08 -43.78 9.48
N ASP A 101 11.85 -43.89 10.56
CA ASP A 101 11.99 -45.10 11.38
C ASP A 101 10.66 -45.58 11.99
N LYS A 102 9.74 -44.64 12.23
CA LYS A 102 8.43 -44.92 12.84
C LYS A 102 7.40 -45.46 11.85
N ILE A 103 7.66 -45.39 10.54
CA ILE A 103 6.72 -45.87 9.49
C ILE A 103 6.44 -47.37 9.63
N SER A 104 7.43 -48.14 10.10
CA SER A 104 7.29 -49.59 10.31
C SER A 104 6.14 -49.96 11.26
N PHE A 105 5.78 -49.07 12.20
CA PHE A 105 4.67 -49.25 13.12
C PHE A 105 3.30 -48.93 12.51
N ALA A 106 3.26 -48.33 11.32
CA ALA A 106 2.04 -48.06 10.55
C ALA A 106 1.66 -49.20 9.59
N LYS A 107 2.32 -50.36 9.67
CA LYS A 107 2.00 -51.52 8.82
C LYS A 107 0.55 -51.95 8.99
N GLY A 108 -0.19 -52.02 7.88
CA GLY A 108 -1.62 -52.32 7.85
C GLY A 108 -2.54 -51.15 8.24
N LYS A 109 -1.98 -50.00 8.63
CA LYS A 109 -2.70 -48.80 9.07
C LYS A 109 -2.52 -47.66 8.06
N TRP A 110 -3.30 -46.58 8.22
CA TRP A 110 -3.10 -45.34 7.48
C TRP A 110 -2.04 -44.47 8.16
N LEU A 111 -1.15 -43.85 7.38
CA LEU A 111 -0.06 -42.99 7.85
C LEU A 111 -0.41 -41.51 7.67
N LEU A 112 -0.13 -40.67 8.67
CA LEU A 112 -0.28 -39.22 8.53
C LEU A 112 0.98 -38.58 7.95
N ILE A 113 0.81 -37.66 7.00
CA ILE A 113 1.91 -36.87 6.44
C ILE A 113 1.58 -35.39 6.56
N HIS A 114 2.50 -34.61 7.12
CA HIS A 114 2.38 -33.14 7.25
C HIS A 114 3.57 -32.42 6.61
N GLU A 115 3.41 -31.15 6.26
CA GLU A 115 4.45 -30.33 5.66
C GLU A 115 5.55 -29.86 6.64
N GLY A 116 5.29 -29.91 7.94
CA GLY A 116 6.21 -29.41 8.97
C GLY A 116 6.45 -30.39 10.11
N GLU A 117 7.67 -30.37 10.67
CA GLU A 117 8.09 -31.29 11.72
C GLU A 117 7.30 -31.14 13.03
N LYS A 118 6.86 -29.92 13.34
CA LYS A 118 6.05 -29.65 14.56
C LYS A 118 4.67 -30.29 14.50
N ALA A 119 4.03 -30.26 13.33
CA ALA A 119 2.74 -30.91 13.12
C ALA A 119 2.88 -32.43 13.31
N CYS A 120 3.98 -33.00 12.80
CA CYS A 120 4.28 -34.41 12.99
C CYS A 120 4.54 -34.79 14.46
N ASP A 121 5.31 -33.98 15.19
CA ASP A 121 5.54 -34.22 16.62
C ASP A 121 4.23 -34.17 17.42
N TYR A 122 3.28 -33.29 17.04
CA TYR A 122 1.99 -33.19 17.71
C TYR A 122 1.09 -34.38 17.40
N ALA A 123 1.00 -34.80 16.15
CA ALA A 123 0.26 -36.01 15.79
C ALA A 123 0.83 -37.24 16.52
N LEU A 124 2.16 -37.33 16.64
CA LEU A 124 2.83 -38.41 17.35
C LEU A 124 2.61 -38.37 18.86
N SER A 125 2.54 -37.18 19.49
CA SER A 125 2.19 -37.06 20.92
C SER A 125 0.75 -37.47 21.23
N ARG A 126 -0.11 -37.56 20.21
CA ARG A 126 -1.47 -38.13 20.27
C ARG A 126 -1.53 -39.58 19.77
N SER A 127 -0.38 -40.25 19.71
CA SER A 127 -0.21 -41.65 19.33
C SER A 127 -0.48 -41.96 17.86
N PHE A 128 -0.50 -40.98 16.95
CA PHE A 128 -0.55 -41.22 15.51
C PHE A 128 0.85 -41.34 14.93
N ILE A 129 1.08 -42.36 14.09
CA ILE A 129 2.31 -42.39 13.31
C ILE A 129 2.23 -41.30 12.25
N SER A 130 3.19 -40.37 12.32
CA SER A 130 3.24 -39.20 11.46
C SER A 130 4.66 -38.93 10.97
N VAL A 131 4.79 -38.57 9.70
CA VAL A 131 6.07 -38.23 9.07
C VAL A 131 5.98 -36.91 8.29
N SER A 132 7.12 -36.25 8.08
CA SER A 132 7.20 -35.02 7.28
C SER A 132 8.19 -35.15 6.13
N LEU A 133 7.85 -34.53 5.00
CA LEU A 133 8.77 -34.33 3.88
C LEU A 133 9.75 -33.21 4.20
N CYS A 134 11.03 -33.41 3.92
CA CYS A 134 12.05 -32.42 4.24
C CYS A 134 11.98 -31.19 3.32
N GLY A 135 11.40 -30.08 3.79
CA GLY A 135 11.55 -28.74 3.23
C GLY A 135 11.48 -28.65 1.70
N SER A 136 12.54 -28.14 1.05
CA SER A 136 12.58 -27.93 -0.40
C SER A 136 12.61 -29.22 -1.23
N LEU A 137 12.91 -30.39 -0.64
CA LEU A 137 12.84 -31.68 -1.31
C LEU A 137 11.39 -32.09 -1.62
N ALA A 138 10.41 -31.55 -0.90
CA ALA A 138 8.99 -31.72 -1.21
C ALA A 138 8.56 -31.11 -2.56
N ASN A 139 9.50 -30.52 -3.32
CA ASN A 139 9.29 -30.09 -4.70
C ASN A 139 9.84 -31.05 -5.75
N ASP A 140 10.58 -32.08 -5.35
CA ASP A 140 11.30 -33.00 -6.22
C ASP A 140 10.44 -34.27 -6.47
N ASP A 141 10.03 -34.47 -7.71
CA ASP A 141 9.07 -35.50 -8.09
C ASP A 141 9.59 -36.93 -7.85
N ASP A 142 10.89 -37.16 -8.10
CA ASP A 142 11.53 -38.46 -7.93
C ASP A 142 11.71 -38.78 -6.45
N TYR A 143 12.03 -37.76 -5.65
CA TYR A 143 12.05 -37.88 -4.19
C TYR A 143 10.69 -38.28 -3.63
N ILE A 144 9.62 -37.55 -3.98
CA ILE A 144 8.27 -37.83 -3.50
C ILE A 144 7.86 -39.25 -3.90
N LYS A 145 8.05 -39.61 -5.16
CA LYS A 145 7.71 -40.95 -5.66
C LYS A 145 8.47 -42.05 -4.93
N GLY A 146 9.78 -41.88 -4.72
CA GLY A 146 10.62 -42.84 -3.99
C GLY A 146 10.15 -43.03 -2.54
N LYS A 147 9.77 -41.96 -1.85
CA LYS A 147 9.25 -42.04 -0.48
C LYS A 147 7.88 -42.68 -0.39
N LEU A 148 6.98 -42.38 -1.33
CA LEU A 148 5.69 -43.06 -1.40
C LEU A 148 5.82 -44.55 -1.69
N LEU A 149 6.78 -44.96 -2.53
CA LEU A 149 7.12 -46.37 -2.77
C LEU A 149 7.64 -47.05 -1.50
N LEU A 150 8.59 -46.42 -0.79
CA LEU A 150 9.09 -46.93 0.50
C LEU A 150 7.95 -47.17 1.50
N ILE A 151 7.07 -46.18 1.68
CA ILE A 151 5.92 -46.28 2.60
C ILE A 151 5.02 -47.46 2.19
N LYS A 152 4.74 -47.60 0.89
CA LYS A 152 3.93 -48.69 0.34
C LYS A 152 4.58 -50.05 0.55
N GLU A 153 5.89 -50.18 0.33
CA GLU A 153 6.66 -51.42 0.51
C GLU A 153 6.73 -51.88 1.97
N LEU A 154 6.72 -50.93 2.92
CA LEU A 154 6.62 -51.21 4.36
C LEU A 154 5.23 -51.73 4.79
N GLY A 155 4.27 -51.79 3.86
CA GLY A 155 2.96 -52.39 4.06
C GLY A 155 1.94 -51.44 4.72
N VAL A 156 2.14 -50.13 4.62
CA VAL A 156 1.15 -49.12 5.02
C VAL A 156 -0.07 -49.18 4.10
N LYS A 157 -1.28 -49.05 4.65
CA LYS A 157 -2.55 -49.21 3.91
C LYS A 157 -2.84 -48.02 2.97
N GLY A 158 -2.44 -46.82 3.38
CA GLY A 158 -2.63 -45.57 2.65
C GLY A 158 -2.12 -44.37 3.43
N ILE A 159 -2.17 -43.19 2.82
CA ILE A 159 -1.71 -41.94 3.41
C ILE A 159 -2.87 -40.95 3.60
N VAL A 160 -2.85 -40.21 4.71
CA VAL A 160 -3.61 -38.97 4.88
C VAL A 160 -2.63 -37.81 4.91
N TYR A 161 -2.73 -36.91 3.93
CA TYR A 161 -1.85 -35.75 3.79
C TYR A 161 -2.58 -34.47 4.18
N PHE A 162 -2.03 -33.72 5.13
CA PHE A 162 -2.53 -32.39 5.51
C PHE A 162 -1.78 -31.30 4.75
N ALA A 163 -2.51 -30.50 3.97
CA ALA A 163 -1.95 -29.44 3.15
C ALA A 163 -2.12 -28.07 3.81
N ASP A 164 -1.03 -27.30 3.89
CA ASP A 164 -1.03 -25.96 4.47
C ASP A 164 -2.05 -25.05 3.76
N ASN A 165 -2.63 -24.09 4.47
CA ASN A 165 -3.68 -23.21 3.94
C ASN A 165 -3.08 -22.08 3.07
N ASP A 166 -2.29 -22.44 2.06
CA ASP A 166 -1.73 -21.51 1.08
C ASP A 166 -1.52 -22.14 -0.31
N ASP A 167 -1.09 -21.32 -1.29
CA ASP A 167 -0.89 -21.77 -2.66
C ASP A 167 0.26 -22.77 -2.82
N ALA A 168 1.23 -22.77 -1.89
CA ALA A 168 2.39 -23.66 -1.93
C ALA A 168 2.02 -25.06 -1.43
N GLY A 169 1.25 -25.15 -0.34
CA GLY A 169 0.73 -26.39 0.20
C GLY A 169 -0.21 -27.09 -0.78
N ILE A 170 -1.10 -26.34 -1.44
CA ILE A 170 -1.97 -26.88 -2.51
C ILE A 170 -1.14 -27.48 -3.66
N LYS A 171 -0.06 -26.80 -4.08
CA LYS A 171 0.81 -27.30 -5.16
C LYS A 171 1.54 -28.59 -4.77
N LYS A 172 2.00 -28.72 -3.52
CA LYS A 172 2.62 -29.95 -3.02
C LYS A 172 1.60 -31.09 -2.90
N ALA A 173 0.39 -30.80 -2.43
CA ALA A 173 -0.70 -31.76 -2.36
C ALA A 173 -1.00 -32.38 -3.73
N ILE A 174 -1.03 -31.56 -4.79
CA ILE A 174 -1.19 -32.01 -6.18
C ILE A 174 -0.06 -32.93 -6.62
N LYS A 175 1.20 -32.59 -6.30
CA LYS A 175 2.35 -33.45 -6.63
C LYS A 175 2.28 -34.80 -5.93
N ILE A 176 1.99 -34.82 -4.63
CA ILE A 176 1.86 -36.06 -3.86
C ILE A 176 0.73 -36.92 -4.42
N ARG A 177 -0.41 -36.30 -4.77
CA ARG A 177 -1.53 -36.98 -5.46
C ARG A 177 -1.08 -37.65 -6.74
N ASP A 178 -0.42 -36.91 -7.61
CA ASP A 178 -0.04 -37.41 -8.93
C ASP A 178 0.96 -38.58 -8.80
N LYS A 179 1.91 -38.50 -7.86
CA LYS A 179 2.86 -39.61 -7.61
C LYS A 179 2.22 -40.80 -6.91
N ALA A 180 1.28 -40.60 -5.99
CA ALA A 180 0.52 -41.68 -5.37
C ALA A 180 -0.34 -42.43 -6.41
N LEU A 181 -0.94 -41.69 -7.35
CA LEU A 181 -1.67 -42.25 -8.48
C LEU A 181 -0.77 -43.07 -9.41
N GLU A 182 0.40 -42.55 -9.76
CA GLU A 182 1.37 -43.26 -10.62
C GLU A 182 1.75 -44.64 -10.07
N ILE A 183 1.87 -44.79 -8.75
CA ILE A 183 2.26 -46.04 -8.11
C ILE A 183 1.06 -46.84 -7.56
N GLY A 184 -0.17 -46.35 -7.74
CA GLY A 184 -1.40 -46.92 -7.21
C GLY A 184 -1.38 -47.09 -5.69
N PHE A 185 -1.07 -46.01 -4.96
CA PHE A 185 -1.04 -46.00 -3.50
C PHE A 185 -2.22 -45.16 -2.95
N PRO A 186 -3.05 -45.68 -2.03
CA PRO A 186 -4.20 -44.94 -1.53
C PRO A 186 -3.78 -43.65 -0.80
N LEU A 187 -4.47 -42.56 -1.12
CA LEU A 187 -4.19 -41.23 -0.58
C LEU A 187 -5.51 -40.49 -0.29
N VAL A 188 -5.53 -39.77 0.83
CA VAL A 188 -6.54 -38.78 1.20
C VAL A 188 -5.83 -37.45 1.43
N ILE A 189 -6.35 -36.36 0.87
CA ILE A 189 -5.81 -35.01 1.09
C ILE A 189 -6.81 -34.20 1.91
N VAL A 190 -6.33 -33.61 3.02
CA VAL A 190 -7.14 -32.81 3.93
C VAL A 190 -6.57 -31.38 3.98
N PRO A 191 -7.23 -30.40 3.35
CA PRO A 191 -6.86 -29.00 3.51
C PRO A 191 -7.06 -28.53 4.95
N ILE A 192 -6.14 -27.72 5.50
CA ILE A 192 -6.25 -27.25 6.89
C ILE A 192 -7.52 -26.43 7.15
N SER A 193 -8.00 -25.66 6.17
CA SER A 193 -9.27 -24.93 6.26
C SER A 193 -10.52 -25.82 6.47
N LYS A 194 -10.39 -27.14 6.32
CA LYS A 194 -11.48 -28.10 6.55
C LYS A 194 -11.49 -28.66 7.97
N ILE A 195 -10.35 -28.67 8.65
CA ILE A 195 -10.27 -29.03 10.07
C ILE A 195 -10.30 -27.79 10.97
N LEU A 196 -9.94 -26.64 10.43
CA LEU A 196 -9.95 -25.35 11.11
C LEU A 196 -10.72 -24.31 10.29
N TRP A 197 -11.98 -24.08 10.66
CA TRP A 197 -12.92 -23.26 9.89
C TRP A 197 -12.49 -21.79 9.74
N ASP A 198 -11.68 -21.27 10.67
CA ASP A 198 -11.14 -19.91 10.68
C ASP A 198 -9.65 -19.87 10.28
N ALA A 199 -9.15 -20.90 9.58
CA ALA A 199 -7.78 -20.96 9.10
C ALA A 199 -7.43 -19.76 8.21
N LYS A 200 -6.35 -19.07 8.54
CA LYS A 200 -5.77 -17.97 7.76
C LYS A 200 -4.76 -18.48 6.76
N LYS A 201 -4.35 -17.62 5.83
CA LYS A 201 -3.32 -17.96 4.85
C LYS A 201 -2.02 -18.32 5.56
N GLY A 202 -1.50 -19.51 5.27
CA GLY A 202 -0.26 -20.03 5.88
C GLY A 202 -0.47 -20.78 7.19
N ASP A 203 -1.71 -20.90 7.68
CA ASP A 203 -2.02 -21.80 8.81
C ASP A 203 -1.78 -23.26 8.38
N ASP A 204 -1.14 -24.02 9.26
CA ASP A 204 -0.82 -25.43 9.12
C ASP A 204 -1.52 -26.27 10.23
N PHE A 205 -1.19 -27.55 10.36
CA PHE A 205 -1.79 -28.42 11.36
C PHE A 205 -1.39 -28.07 12.81
N LYS A 206 -0.33 -27.28 12.99
CA LYS A 206 0.10 -26.73 14.27
C LYS A 206 -0.94 -25.75 14.81
N GLU A 207 -1.57 -24.93 13.98
CA GLU A 207 -2.59 -23.98 14.42
C GLU A 207 -3.81 -24.72 14.99
N TYR A 208 -4.15 -25.88 14.44
CA TYR A 208 -5.14 -26.78 15.04
C TYR A 208 -4.70 -27.23 16.45
N SER A 209 -3.44 -27.64 16.62
CA SER A 209 -2.93 -28.07 17.92
C SER A 209 -2.97 -26.98 19.00
N ASP A 210 -2.78 -25.71 18.63
CA ASP A 210 -2.82 -24.58 19.57
C ASP A 210 -4.24 -24.24 20.00
N LYS A 211 -5.22 -24.43 19.11
CA LYS A 211 -6.64 -24.18 19.39
C LYS A 211 -7.32 -25.32 20.15
N PHE A 212 -6.86 -26.55 19.92
CA PHE A 212 -7.41 -27.74 20.57
C PHE A 212 -6.34 -28.50 21.37
N PRO A 213 -5.69 -27.86 22.37
CA PRO A 213 -4.59 -28.48 23.12
C PRO A 213 -5.06 -29.66 24.01
N HIS A 214 -6.36 -29.74 24.29
CA HIS A 214 -6.96 -30.79 25.13
C HIS A 214 -7.46 -32.01 24.35
N HIS A 215 -7.48 -31.97 23.01
CA HIS A 215 -7.91 -33.13 22.22
C HIS A 215 -6.91 -34.27 22.40
N ASP A 216 -7.38 -35.40 22.92
CA ASP A 216 -6.61 -36.64 22.96
C ASP A 216 -6.60 -37.35 21.58
N GLY A 217 -5.93 -38.49 21.50
CA GLY A 217 -5.81 -39.24 20.25
C GLY A 217 -7.15 -39.71 19.69
N GLU A 218 -8.11 -40.06 20.55
CA GLU A 218 -9.44 -40.52 20.12
C GLU A 218 -10.30 -39.34 19.61
N MET A 219 -10.23 -38.18 20.28
CA MET A 219 -10.92 -36.97 19.80
C MET A 219 -10.36 -36.48 18.46
N LEU A 220 -9.03 -36.51 18.29
CA LEU A 220 -8.40 -36.14 17.03
C LEU A 220 -8.76 -37.12 15.92
N LYS A 221 -8.79 -38.42 16.21
CA LYS A 221 -9.25 -39.46 15.29
C LYS A 221 -10.67 -39.19 14.80
N ALA A 222 -11.60 -39.00 15.73
CA ALA A 222 -13.00 -38.74 15.43
C ALA A 222 -13.18 -37.48 14.55
N GLN A 223 -12.40 -36.43 14.82
CA GLN A 223 -12.43 -35.21 14.02
C GLN A 223 -11.95 -35.44 12.59
N ILE A 224 -10.84 -36.15 12.40
CA ILE A 224 -10.29 -36.46 11.06
C ILE A 224 -11.26 -37.36 10.29
N GLU A 225 -11.84 -38.36 10.94
CA GLU A 225 -12.81 -39.27 10.33
C GLU A 225 -14.10 -38.55 9.91
N SER A 226 -14.68 -37.70 10.77
CA SER A 226 -15.86 -36.88 10.45
C SER A 226 -15.60 -36.01 9.21
N ILE A 227 -14.44 -35.35 9.14
CA ILE A 227 -14.09 -34.50 8.00
C ILE A 227 -13.98 -35.31 6.71
N ILE A 228 -13.37 -36.50 6.77
CA ILE A 228 -13.22 -37.38 5.61
C ILE A 228 -14.59 -37.87 5.11
N ILE A 229 -15.49 -38.22 6.03
CA ILE A 229 -16.84 -38.68 5.73
C ILE A 229 -17.72 -37.56 5.16
N GLU A 230 -17.76 -36.40 5.82
CA GLU A 230 -18.65 -35.28 5.48
C GLU A 230 -18.33 -34.65 4.12
N ASN A 231 -17.06 -34.60 3.74
CA ASN A 231 -16.62 -33.88 2.55
C ASN A 231 -16.46 -34.77 1.31
N LYS A 232 -16.80 -36.07 1.39
CA LYS A 232 -16.71 -37.03 0.27
C LYS A 232 -15.37 -36.97 -0.48
N PHE A 233 -14.24 -36.83 0.23
CA PHE A 233 -12.93 -36.75 -0.42
C PHE A 233 -12.64 -38.03 -1.21
N ASP A 234 -12.10 -37.89 -2.43
CA ASP A 234 -11.75 -39.01 -3.29
C ASP A 234 -10.77 -39.95 -2.58
N LEU A 235 -11.29 -41.07 -2.07
CA LEU A 235 -10.48 -42.21 -1.70
C LEU A 235 -10.05 -42.88 -2.98
N ILE A 236 -8.78 -42.71 -3.34
CA ILE A 236 -8.17 -43.47 -4.42
C ILE A 236 -8.04 -44.93 -3.92
N ASN A 237 -9.09 -45.74 -4.09
CA ASN A 237 -9.07 -47.15 -3.74
C ASN A 237 -9.02 -48.00 -5.01
N ILE A 238 -7.86 -48.62 -5.26
CA ILE A 238 -7.64 -49.50 -6.41
C ILE A 238 -7.81 -50.93 -5.93
N LYS A 239 -8.91 -51.58 -6.29
CA LYS A 239 -8.93 -53.04 -6.49
C LYS A 239 -9.82 -53.46 -7.66
N ASP A 240 -9.19 -54.26 -8.50
CA ASP A 240 -9.69 -55.12 -9.58
C ASP A 240 -10.38 -54.48 -10.77
N GLU A 241 -9.57 -54.19 -11.80
CA GLU A 241 -9.74 -54.82 -13.12
C GLU A 241 -8.38 -54.85 -13.86
N SER A 242 -7.59 -55.89 -13.59
CA SER A 242 -6.59 -56.40 -14.53
C SER A 242 -7.04 -57.82 -14.88
N LYS A 243 -7.46 -58.07 -16.12
CA LYS A 243 -6.64 -58.53 -17.27
C LYS A 243 -7.62 -58.46 -18.45
N THR A 244 -7.38 -57.84 -19.61
CA THR A 244 -6.15 -57.82 -20.41
C THR A 244 -6.35 -56.80 -21.56
N ASN A 245 -5.30 -56.00 -21.78
CA ASN A 245 -4.80 -55.50 -23.06
C ASN A 245 -5.56 -54.39 -23.85
N VAL A 246 -4.97 -53.18 -23.74
CA VAL A 246 -4.64 -52.21 -24.81
C VAL A 246 -5.79 -51.46 -25.50
N HIS A 247 -7.05 -51.92 -25.45
CA HIS A 247 -8.16 -51.23 -26.12
C HIS A 247 -8.90 -50.14 -25.30
N SER A 248 -8.72 -50.06 -23.97
CA SER A 248 -9.46 -49.12 -23.11
C SER A 248 -8.82 -47.73 -23.00
N ASP A 249 -7.51 -47.62 -23.23
CA ASP A 249 -6.76 -46.37 -23.10
C ASP A 249 -7.09 -45.37 -24.24
N LEU A 250 -7.56 -45.88 -25.38
CA LEU A 250 -8.11 -45.07 -26.47
C LEU A 250 -9.51 -44.56 -26.17
N LYS A 251 -10.37 -45.36 -25.51
CA LYS A 251 -11.74 -44.95 -25.13
C LYS A 251 -11.78 -43.98 -23.95
N SER A 252 -10.89 -44.10 -22.97
CA SER A 252 -10.78 -43.15 -21.85
C SER A 252 -10.12 -41.83 -22.25
N LYS A 253 -9.12 -41.87 -23.15
CA LYS A 253 -8.59 -40.68 -23.83
C LYS A 253 -9.61 -40.06 -24.78
N GLN A 254 -10.41 -40.86 -25.52
CA GLN A 254 -11.53 -40.37 -26.32
C GLN A 254 -12.61 -39.76 -25.44
N ALA A 255 -13.04 -40.39 -24.35
CA ALA A 255 -14.05 -39.85 -23.43
C ALA A 255 -13.57 -38.60 -22.67
N LYS A 256 -12.30 -38.53 -22.24
CA LYS A 256 -11.71 -37.28 -21.70
C LYS A 256 -11.55 -36.21 -22.79
N LYS A 257 -11.25 -36.60 -24.02
CA LYS A 257 -11.16 -35.68 -25.16
C LYS A 257 -12.54 -35.22 -25.63
N GLU A 258 -13.57 -36.06 -25.53
CA GLU A 258 -14.98 -35.78 -25.82
C GLU A 258 -15.57 -34.91 -24.72
N SER A 259 -15.39 -35.24 -23.44
CA SER A 259 -15.80 -34.38 -22.31
C SER A 259 -15.10 -33.01 -22.33
N LYS A 260 -13.80 -32.98 -22.62
CA LYS A 260 -13.06 -31.70 -22.79
C LYS A 260 -13.48 -30.96 -24.07
N LYS A 261 -13.91 -31.68 -25.11
CA LYS A 261 -14.47 -31.08 -26.33
C LYS A 261 -15.87 -30.53 -26.05
N GLU A 262 -16.74 -31.26 -25.36
CA GLU A 262 -18.07 -30.83 -24.91
C GLU A 262 -17.99 -29.61 -23.99
N GLU A 263 -17.01 -29.54 -23.10
CA GLU A 263 -16.76 -28.36 -22.27
C GLU A 263 -16.28 -27.17 -23.12
N VAL A 264 -15.35 -27.40 -24.07
CA VAL A 264 -14.90 -26.36 -25.01
C VAL A 264 -16.03 -25.88 -25.92
N ASP A 265 -16.88 -26.78 -26.39
CA ASP A 265 -18.06 -26.51 -27.22
C ASP A 265 -19.12 -25.75 -26.40
N SER A 266 -19.31 -26.11 -25.13
CA SER A 266 -20.20 -25.38 -24.20
C SER A 266 -19.69 -23.97 -23.90
N ILE A 267 -18.38 -23.80 -23.73
CA ILE A 267 -17.75 -22.47 -23.58
C ILE A 267 -17.89 -21.65 -24.87
N ALA A 268 -17.74 -22.27 -26.04
CA ALA A 268 -17.94 -21.61 -27.31
C ALA A 268 -19.40 -21.15 -27.48
N LEU A 269 -20.36 -22.03 -27.20
CA LEU A 269 -21.78 -21.71 -27.28
C LEU A 269 -22.19 -20.64 -26.25
N ALA A 270 -21.68 -20.70 -25.02
CA ALA A 270 -21.89 -19.66 -24.02
C ALA A 270 -21.36 -18.29 -24.47
N ARG A 271 -20.22 -18.25 -25.19
CA ARG A 271 -19.72 -17.02 -25.81
C ARG A 271 -20.62 -16.53 -26.94
N ASP A 272 -21.15 -17.43 -27.76
CA ASP A 272 -22.07 -17.07 -28.85
C ASP A 272 -23.39 -16.53 -28.28
N ILE A 273 -23.89 -17.08 -27.18
CA ILE A 273 -25.06 -16.55 -26.47
C ILE A 273 -24.79 -15.14 -25.97
N LEU A 274 -23.64 -14.90 -25.33
CA LEU A 274 -23.22 -13.55 -24.92
C LEU A 274 -23.17 -12.59 -26.12
N LEU A 275 -22.59 -13.02 -27.24
CA LEU A 275 -22.47 -12.24 -28.47
C LEU A 275 -23.81 -11.99 -29.18
N ASN A 276 -24.81 -12.88 -29.06
CA ASN A 276 -26.06 -12.76 -29.83
C ASN A 276 -27.22 -12.19 -29.00
N HIS A 277 -27.28 -12.50 -27.71
CA HIS A 277 -28.40 -12.11 -26.83
C HIS A 277 -28.07 -10.90 -25.95
N TYR A 278 -26.80 -10.76 -25.54
CA TYR A 278 -26.39 -9.74 -24.58
C TYR A 278 -25.63 -8.58 -25.23
N GLN A 279 -24.84 -8.80 -26.30
CA GLN A 279 -24.24 -7.75 -27.15
C GLN A 279 -23.78 -6.51 -26.36
N ASP A 280 -24.32 -5.34 -26.69
CA ASP A 280 -23.99 -4.07 -26.07
C ASP A 280 -24.78 -3.81 -24.77
N ARG A 281 -25.67 -4.72 -24.37
CA ARG A 281 -26.45 -4.61 -23.13
C ARG A 281 -25.63 -4.99 -21.90
N LEU A 282 -24.71 -5.95 -22.05
CA LEU A 282 -23.80 -6.39 -20.97
C LEU A 282 -22.48 -5.64 -21.07
N LYS A 283 -22.25 -4.69 -20.16
CA LYS A 283 -21.10 -3.78 -20.14
C LYS A 283 -20.37 -3.82 -18.81
N TYR A 284 -19.12 -3.37 -18.80
CA TYR A 284 -18.37 -3.19 -17.57
C TYR A 284 -18.28 -1.71 -17.23
N ASN A 285 -18.82 -1.32 -16.07
CA ASN A 285 -18.71 0.04 -15.58
C ASN A 285 -17.35 0.23 -14.92
N GLU A 286 -16.45 0.98 -15.57
CA GLU A 286 -15.08 1.19 -15.10
C GLU A 286 -14.97 2.05 -13.84
N LEU A 287 -16.00 2.84 -13.53
CA LEU A 287 -16.07 3.62 -12.30
C LEU A 287 -16.52 2.72 -11.16
N LYS A 288 -17.73 2.16 -11.27
CA LYS A 288 -18.33 1.33 -10.21
C LYS A 288 -17.67 -0.04 -10.07
N MET A 289 -16.85 -0.45 -11.05
CA MET A 289 -16.13 -1.73 -11.10
C MET A 289 -17.04 -2.96 -11.12
N ILE A 290 -18.28 -2.79 -11.59
CA ILE A 290 -19.31 -3.83 -11.67
C ILE A 290 -19.60 -4.21 -13.13
N VAL A 291 -20.18 -5.39 -13.32
CA VAL A 291 -20.84 -5.75 -14.59
C VAL A 291 -22.26 -5.20 -14.56
N GLU A 292 -22.67 -4.54 -15.63
CA GLU A 292 -24.02 -4.02 -15.79
C GLU A 292 -24.74 -4.70 -16.95
N LEU A 293 -26.03 -4.94 -16.78
CA LEU A 293 -26.96 -5.38 -17.82
C LEU A 293 -28.05 -4.33 -17.95
N ASP A 294 -28.17 -3.73 -19.14
CA ASP A 294 -29.14 -2.67 -19.43
C ASP A 294 -29.07 -1.45 -18.47
N GLY A 295 -27.88 -1.18 -17.93
CA GLY A 295 -27.62 -0.05 -17.03
C GLY A 295 -27.80 -0.35 -15.54
N GLU A 296 -28.19 -1.58 -15.18
CA GLU A 296 -28.32 -2.03 -13.79
C GLU A 296 -27.26 -3.07 -13.45
N GLU A 297 -26.90 -3.22 -12.17
CA GLU A 297 -25.92 -4.24 -11.75
C GLU A 297 -26.38 -5.65 -12.15
N ALA A 298 -25.54 -6.35 -12.91
CA ALA A 298 -25.87 -7.67 -13.42
C ALA A 298 -25.75 -8.74 -12.32
N ILE A 299 -26.81 -9.52 -12.16
CA ILE A 299 -26.82 -10.70 -11.28
C ILE A 299 -26.18 -11.87 -12.05
N LEU A 300 -24.89 -12.12 -11.80
CA LEU A 300 -24.15 -13.17 -12.52
C LEU A 300 -24.72 -14.59 -12.27
N ASP A 301 -25.40 -14.80 -11.13
CA ASP A 301 -26.12 -16.04 -10.82
C ASP A 301 -27.22 -16.30 -11.86
N ASP A 302 -28.01 -15.28 -12.22
CA ASP A 302 -29.08 -15.40 -13.21
C ASP A 302 -28.51 -15.76 -14.59
N PHE A 303 -27.38 -15.15 -14.97
CA PHE A 303 -26.70 -15.53 -16.21
C PHE A 303 -26.26 -17.00 -16.21
N TYR A 304 -25.70 -17.48 -15.10
CA TYR A 304 -25.31 -18.88 -14.97
C TYR A 304 -26.53 -19.82 -15.07
N LEU A 305 -27.64 -19.48 -14.41
CA LEU A 305 -28.88 -20.25 -14.47
C LEU A 305 -29.48 -20.26 -15.88
N THR A 306 -29.53 -19.12 -16.57
CA THR A 306 -29.97 -19.04 -17.98
C THR A 306 -29.17 -19.97 -18.88
N LEU A 307 -27.83 -19.99 -18.78
CA LEU A 307 -27.02 -20.92 -19.58
C LEU A 307 -27.38 -22.38 -19.29
N HIS A 308 -27.66 -22.72 -18.03
CA HIS A 308 -27.89 -24.09 -17.60
C HIS A 308 -29.33 -24.57 -17.86
N GLU A 309 -30.33 -23.70 -17.71
CA GLU A 309 -31.75 -24.03 -17.81
C GLU A 309 -32.29 -23.83 -19.23
N ASP A 310 -32.02 -22.66 -19.84
CA ASP A 310 -32.61 -22.29 -21.14
C ASP A 310 -31.82 -22.88 -22.31
N TYR A 311 -30.50 -22.99 -22.16
CA TYR A 311 -29.60 -23.48 -23.21
C TYR A 311 -29.03 -24.88 -22.92
N ASN A 312 -29.38 -25.48 -21.77
CA ASN A 312 -28.94 -26.82 -21.34
C ASN A 312 -27.40 -27.00 -21.38
N LEU A 313 -26.65 -25.93 -21.10
CA LEU A 313 -25.18 -25.94 -21.15
C LEU A 313 -24.59 -26.44 -19.83
N GLN A 314 -23.78 -27.49 -19.93
CA GLN A 314 -23.02 -28.05 -18.81
C GLN A 314 -21.72 -27.27 -18.62
N ILE A 315 -21.82 -26.06 -18.05
CA ILE A 315 -20.69 -25.16 -17.78
C ILE A 315 -20.53 -24.93 -16.27
N GLY A 316 -19.30 -24.88 -15.78
CA GLY A 316 -19.04 -24.55 -14.38
C GLY A 316 -19.35 -23.08 -14.06
N LYS A 317 -19.96 -22.82 -12.89
CA LYS A 317 -20.33 -21.47 -12.43
C LYS A 317 -19.21 -20.43 -12.55
N THR A 318 -18.01 -20.76 -12.09
CA THR A 318 -16.83 -19.89 -12.18
C THR A 318 -16.48 -19.54 -13.63
N VAL A 319 -16.62 -20.50 -14.56
CA VAL A 319 -16.33 -20.29 -15.98
C VAL A 319 -17.39 -19.38 -16.60
N ALA A 320 -18.67 -19.59 -16.28
CA ALA A 320 -19.75 -18.70 -16.72
C ALA A 320 -19.51 -17.26 -16.24
N TYR A 321 -19.14 -17.07 -14.97
CA TYR A 321 -18.85 -15.74 -14.41
C TYR A 321 -17.64 -15.10 -15.08
N ASP A 322 -16.54 -15.85 -15.21
CA ASP A 322 -15.32 -15.38 -15.87
C ASP A 322 -15.61 -15.02 -17.35
N LEU A 323 -16.50 -15.73 -18.03
CA LEU A 323 -16.95 -15.40 -19.39
C LEU A 323 -17.78 -14.11 -19.44
N ALA A 324 -18.79 -13.97 -18.58
CA ALA A 324 -19.62 -12.77 -18.51
C ALA A 324 -18.79 -11.52 -18.20
N VAL A 325 -17.94 -11.58 -17.17
CA VAL A 325 -17.04 -10.48 -16.80
C VAL A 325 -16.06 -10.16 -17.94
N ARG A 326 -15.47 -11.18 -18.58
CA ARG A 326 -14.56 -10.97 -19.71
C ARG A 326 -15.27 -10.33 -20.91
N PHE A 327 -16.52 -10.71 -21.16
CA PHE A 327 -17.33 -10.14 -22.22
C PHE A 327 -17.68 -8.68 -21.92
N ALA A 328 -18.23 -8.42 -20.73
CA ALA A 328 -18.53 -7.08 -20.23
C ALA A 328 -17.32 -6.15 -20.31
N LYS A 329 -16.12 -6.62 -19.93
CA LYS A 329 -14.88 -5.84 -20.01
C LYS A 329 -14.46 -5.46 -21.43
N LYS A 330 -14.89 -6.19 -22.46
CA LYS A 330 -14.68 -5.76 -23.85
C LYS A 330 -15.56 -4.57 -24.23
N ASN A 331 -16.72 -4.45 -23.58
CA ASN A 331 -17.68 -3.36 -23.73
C ASN A 331 -17.61 -2.41 -22.52
N SER A 332 -16.39 -2.12 -22.05
CA SER A 332 -16.19 -1.24 -20.89
C SER A 332 -16.56 0.19 -21.24
N PHE A 333 -17.09 0.92 -20.26
CA PHE A 333 -17.35 2.34 -20.36
C PHE A 333 -17.07 3.03 -19.02
N ASN A 334 -16.81 4.34 -19.06
CA ASN A 334 -16.63 5.13 -17.86
C ASN A 334 -17.72 6.21 -17.83
N PRO A 335 -18.69 6.15 -16.90
CA PRO A 335 -19.84 7.04 -16.91
C PRO A 335 -19.46 8.51 -16.73
N VAL A 336 -18.37 8.82 -16.03
CA VAL A 336 -17.88 10.19 -15.88
C VAL A 336 -17.29 10.69 -17.21
N LYS A 337 -16.52 9.84 -17.88
CA LYS A 337 -15.97 10.18 -19.20
C LYS A 337 -17.09 10.38 -20.21
N ASP A 338 -18.08 9.49 -20.24
CA ASP A 338 -19.24 9.59 -21.14
C ASP A 338 -20.06 10.86 -20.84
N TYR A 339 -20.26 11.19 -19.56
CA TYR A 339 -20.85 12.46 -19.15
C TYR A 339 -20.05 13.64 -19.72
N LEU A 340 -18.74 13.72 -19.46
CA LEU A 340 -17.87 14.80 -19.95
C LEU A 340 -17.87 14.89 -21.48
N GLU A 341 -17.85 13.77 -22.20
CA GLU A 341 -17.91 13.74 -23.67
C GLU A 341 -19.27 14.18 -24.21
N SER A 342 -20.37 13.92 -23.50
CA SER A 342 -21.70 14.37 -23.89
C SER A 342 -21.88 15.90 -23.80
N LEU A 343 -21.04 16.59 -23.01
CA LEU A 343 -21.08 18.03 -22.87
C LEU A 343 -20.61 18.72 -24.17
N THR A 344 -21.52 19.46 -24.79
CA THR A 344 -21.30 20.15 -26.07
C THR A 344 -21.63 21.64 -26.03
N LYS A 345 -22.28 22.11 -24.97
CA LYS A 345 -22.81 23.47 -24.87
C LYS A 345 -21.95 24.31 -23.95
N ASP A 346 -21.40 25.39 -24.52
CA ASP A 346 -20.81 26.48 -23.76
C ASP A 346 -21.85 27.56 -23.43
N ASP A 347 -21.56 28.37 -22.42
CA ASP A 347 -22.20 29.66 -22.18
C ASP A 347 -21.09 30.69 -21.88
N GLU A 348 -20.76 31.52 -22.87
CA GLU A 348 -19.69 32.53 -22.80
C GLU A 348 -19.88 33.55 -21.65
N LYS A 349 -21.07 33.61 -21.03
CA LYS A 349 -21.33 34.46 -19.86
C LYS A 349 -20.81 33.88 -18.55
N ILE A 350 -20.42 32.62 -18.55
CA ILE A 350 -19.79 31.95 -17.42
C ILE A 350 -18.31 31.84 -17.72
N ASP A 351 -17.46 32.38 -16.85
CA ASP A 351 -16.03 32.14 -16.88
C ASP A 351 -15.65 31.35 -15.63
N ILE A 352 -15.25 30.09 -15.81
CA ILE A 352 -14.84 29.25 -14.69
C ILE A 352 -13.54 29.72 -14.01
N LYS A 353 -12.78 30.64 -14.62
CA LYS A 353 -11.62 31.30 -14.00
C LYS A 353 -12.01 32.31 -12.92
N GLN A 354 -13.29 32.70 -12.81
CA GLN A 354 -13.82 33.59 -11.78
C GLN A 354 -14.89 32.92 -10.91
N LEU A 355 -14.87 31.58 -10.87
CA LEU A 355 -15.95 30.80 -10.32
C LEU A 355 -16.01 30.88 -8.79
N SER A 356 -14.86 30.96 -8.10
CA SER A 356 -14.81 31.10 -6.65
C SER A 356 -15.42 32.44 -6.23
N SER A 357 -15.01 33.54 -6.86
CA SER A 357 -15.58 34.86 -6.59
C SER A 357 -17.09 34.90 -6.85
N LYS A 358 -17.57 34.25 -7.92
CA LYS A 358 -18.99 34.22 -8.27
C LYS A 358 -19.85 33.36 -7.35
N LEU A 359 -19.32 32.23 -6.86
CA LEU A 359 -20.06 31.28 -6.02
C LEU A 359 -19.95 31.58 -4.53
N PHE A 360 -18.76 31.98 -4.10
CA PHE A 360 -18.35 32.07 -2.70
C PHE A 360 -18.12 33.51 -2.25
N GLY A 361 -18.04 34.47 -3.18
CA GLY A 361 -17.82 35.89 -2.86
C GLY A 361 -16.39 36.21 -2.45
N THR A 362 -15.44 35.38 -2.85
CA THR A 362 -14.02 35.59 -2.53
C THR A 362 -13.46 36.79 -3.25
N GLU A 363 -12.65 37.61 -2.57
CA GLU A 363 -12.05 38.81 -3.17
C GLU A 363 -10.62 38.57 -3.68
N ASP A 364 -9.86 37.65 -3.08
CA ASP A 364 -8.49 37.34 -3.51
C ASP A 364 -8.50 36.43 -4.75
N PRO A 365 -7.87 36.84 -5.88
CA PRO A 365 -7.80 36.06 -7.12
C PRO A 365 -7.19 34.66 -6.96
N ILE A 366 -6.42 34.41 -5.89
CA ILE A 366 -5.82 33.09 -5.66
C ILE A 366 -6.89 32.00 -5.45
N TYR A 367 -8.04 32.34 -4.87
CA TYR A 367 -9.11 31.37 -4.60
C TYR A 367 -9.83 30.92 -5.87
N ASP A 368 -9.95 31.83 -6.84
CA ASP A 368 -10.38 31.52 -8.20
C ASP A 368 -9.41 30.55 -8.88
N GLU A 369 -8.10 30.79 -8.75
CA GLU A 369 -7.10 29.85 -9.27
C GLU A 369 -7.20 28.48 -8.59
N PHE A 370 -7.42 28.42 -7.28
CA PHE A 370 -7.58 27.15 -6.56
C PHE A 370 -8.72 26.31 -7.11
N LEU A 371 -9.92 26.90 -7.24
CA LEU A 371 -11.08 26.19 -7.76
C LEU A 371 -10.89 25.81 -9.24
N TYR A 372 -10.36 26.73 -10.05
CA TYR A 372 -10.11 26.50 -11.47
C TYR A 372 -9.14 25.32 -11.70
N ARG A 373 -7.99 25.31 -11.03
CA ARG A 373 -7.00 24.21 -11.14
C ARG A 373 -7.57 22.90 -10.63
N PHE A 374 -8.36 22.93 -9.56
CA PHE A 374 -8.99 21.74 -9.00
C PHE A 374 -10.00 21.12 -9.99
N LEU A 375 -10.82 21.92 -10.67
CA LEU A 375 -11.74 21.43 -11.70
C LEU A 375 -10.99 20.75 -12.86
N ILE A 376 -9.91 21.36 -13.36
CA ILE A 376 -9.08 20.75 -14.40
C ILE A 376 -8.43 19.46 -13.88
N ALA A 377 -8.04 19.40 -12.59
CA ALA A 377 -7.46 18.20 -11.99
C ALA A 377 -8.47 17.04 -11.93
N SER A 378 -9.74 17.34 -11.64
CA SER A 378 -10.83 16.37 -11.66
C SER A 378 -11.04 15.79 -13.05
N VAL A 379 -11.04 16.63 -14.08
CA VAL A 379 -11.08 16.18 -15.48
C VAL A 379 -9.83 15.35 -15.82
N ALA A 380 -8.64 15.83 -15.46
CA ALA A 380 -7.38 15.14 -15.71
C ALA A 380 -7.34 13.74 -15.09
N ARG A 381 -7.94 13.54 -13.91
CA ARG A 381 -8.06 12.23 -13.26
C ARG A 381 -8.84 11.21 -14.08
N ILE A 382 -9.78 11.64 -14.91
CA ILE A 382 -10.59 10.78 -15.79
C ILE A 382 -9.87 10.45 -17.08
N TYR A 383 -9.23 11.44 -17.72
CA TYR A 383 -8.54 11.24 -19.00
C TYR A 383 -7.11 10.67 -18.84
N LYS A 384 -6.46 10.94 -17.71
CA LYS A 384 -5.10 10.50 -17.37
C LYS A 384 -5.09 9.91 -15.96
N HIS A 385 -5.64 8.69 -15.83
CA HIS A 385 -5.68 7.96 -14.56
C HIS A 385 -4.32 7.98 -13.84
N GLY A 386 -4.34 8.28 -12.55
CA GLY A 386 -3.14 8.34 -11.73
C GLY A 386 -2.24 9.56 -11.99
N CYS A 387 -2.69 10.55 -12.77
CA CYS A 387 -1.97 11.82 -12.90
C CYS A 387 -1.69 12.44 -11.52
N LYS A 388 -0.60 13.21 -11.43
CA LYS A 388 -0.30 13.95 -10.22
C LYS A 388 -1.42 14.96 -9.97
N SER A 389 -2.14 14.76 -8.88
CA SER A 389 -3.13 15.66 -8.31
C SER A 389 -3.03 15.49 -6.80
N ASP A 390 -2.01 16.13 -6.22
CA ASP A 390 -1.66 16.09 -4.80
C ASP A 390 -2.31 17.23 -4.00
N HIS A 391 -3.37 17.82 -4.55
CA HIS A 391 -4.20 18.84 -3.92
C HIS A 391 -5.53 18.26 -3.42
N CYS A 392 -6.01 18.83 -2.34
CA CYS A 392 -7.31 18.60 -1.72
C CYS A 392 -7.97 19.96 -1.50
N LEU A 393 -9.15 20.16 -2.09
CA LEU A 393 -9.90 21.41 -1.98
C LEU A 393 -10.69 21.43 -0.68
N ILE A 394 -10.47 22.44 0.16
CA ILE A 394 -11.12 22.59 1.46
C ILE A 394 -11.93 23.87 1.45
N LEU A 395 -13.24 23.76 1.68
CA LEU A 395 -14.11 24.92 1.86
C LEU A 395 -14.22 25.21 3.35
N LYS A 396 -13.76 26.39 3.79
CA LYS A 396 -13.82 26.84 5.18
C LYS A 396 -14.94 27.87 5.32
N GLY A 397 -15.85 27.69 6.27
CA GLY A 397 -16.88 28.70 6.55
C GLY A 397 -17.91 28.22 7.56
N ASN A 398 -18.87 29.06 7.91
CA ASN A 398 -19.87 28.72 8.93
C ASN A 398 -20.69 27.45 8.59
N GLN A 399 -21.20 26.77 9.61
CA GLN A 399 -22.09 25.63 9.42
C GLN A 399 -23.37 26.08 8.68
N GLY A 400 -23.90 25.23 7.80
CA GLY A 400 -25.18 25.49 7.12
C GLY A 400 -25.10 26.34 5.85
N ILE A 401 -23.93 26.87 5.47
CA ILE A 401 -23.77 27.70 4.25
C ILE A 401 -23.76 26.91 2.91
N GLY A 402 -23.96 25.59 2.96
CA GLY A 402 -24.08 24.74 1.77
C GLY A 402 -22.79 24.08 1.24
N LYS A 403 -21.70 24.02 2.01
CA LYS A 403 -20.38 23.50 1.57
C LYS A 403 -20.39 22.06 1.03
N SER A 404 -20.92 21.10 1.77
CA SER A 404 -21.02 19.70 1.30
C SER A 404 -22.02 19.57 0.15
N THR A 405 -23.14 20.31 0.22
CA THR A 405 -24.13 20.35 -0.86
C THR A 405 -23.55 20.89 -2.17
N PHE A 406 -22.62 21.85 -2.11
CA PHE A 406 -21.90 22.34 -3.28
C PHE A 406 -21.15 21.21 -3.99
N PHE A 407 -20.36 20.41 -3.26
CA PHE A 407 -19.62 19.30 -3.86
C PHE A 407 -20.56 18.26 -4.45
N LYS A 408 -21.60 17.87 -3.70
CA LYS A 408 -22.60 16.91 -4.15
C LYS A 408 -23.31 17.36 -5.44
N LEU A 409 -23.71 18.63 -5.53
CA LEU A 409 -24.34 19.19 -6.73
C LEU A 409 -23.37 19.34 -7.90
N LEU A 410 -22.13 19.77 -7.64
CA LEU A 410 -21.12 19.96 -8.69
C LEU A 410 -20.77 18.63 -9.35
N TYR A 411 -20.48 17.58 -8.57
CA TYR A 411 -20.09 16.28 -9.10
C TYR A 411 -21.27 15.40 -9.51
N GLY A 412 -22.47 15.63 -8.98
CA GLY A 412 -23.62 14.74 -9.14
C GLY A 412 -23.62 13.63 -8.11
N GLU A 413 -24.80 13.23 -7.62
CA GLU A 413 -24.93 12.23 -6.56
C GLU A 413 -24.36 10.87 -6.99
N GLU A 414 -24.43 10.57 -8.28
CA GLU A 414 -23.95 9.34 -8.89
C GLU A 414 -22.41 9.19 -8.87
N PHE A 415 -21.68 10.30 -8.76
CA PHE A 415 -20.21 10.35 -8.80
C PHE A 415 -19.58 10.90 -7.51
N PHE A 416 -20.38 11.08 -6.46
CA PHE A 416 -19.99 11.69 -5.20
C PHE A 416 -20.10 10.70 -4.04
N THR A 417 -19.16 10.78 -3.10
CA THR A 417 -19.27 10.09 -1.80
C THR A 417 -18.74 10.95 -0.67
N ASP A 418 -19.40 10.90 0.48
CA ASP A 418 -18.98 11.46 1.77
C ASP A 418 -18.60 10.35 2.77
N SER A 419 -18.62 9.09 2.34
CA SER A 419 -18.44 7.94 3.23
C SER A 419 -16.98 7.56 3.44
N VAL A 420 -16.03 8.29 2.84
CA VAL A 420 -14.59 8.04 2.96
C VAL A 420 -14.08 8.64 4.28
N THR A 421 -14.17 7.86 5.35
CA THR A 421 -13.79 8.27 6.72
C THR A 421 -12.35 7.91 7.10
N GLY A 422 -11.60 7.25 6.21
CA GLY A 422 -10.26 6.76 6.52
C GLY A 422 -9.46 6.29 5.30
N THR A 423 -8.27 5.74 5.56
CA THR A 423 -7.34 5.24 4.54
C THR A 423 -7.28 3.71 4.47
N ASP A 424 -8.21 3.03 5.16
CA ASP A 424 -8.35 1.58 5.19
C ASP A 424 -8.89 1.02 3.86
N ARG A 425 -8.74 -0.30 3.68
CA ARG A 425 -8.98 -0.96 2.37
C ARG A 425 -10.40 -0.85 1.86
N ASP A 426 -11.39 -0.83 2.73
CA ASP A 426 -12.79 -0.82 2.31
C ASP A 426 -13.17 0.59 1.82
N ASN A 427 -12.63 1.63 2.47
CA ASN A 427 -12.70 3.01 2.01
C ASN A 427 -12.00 3.25 0.67
N LEU A 428 -10.96 2.47 0.32
CA LEU A 428 -10.30 2.59 -0.99
C LEU A 428 -11.23 2.16 -2.13
N LEU A 429 -11.98 1.06 -1.98
CA LEU A 429 -12.90 0.62 -3.03
C LEU A 429 -13.98 1.69 -3.27
N VAL A 430 -14.60 2.20 -2.20
CA VAL A 430 -15.61 3.26 -2.28
C VAL A 430 -15.04 4.52 -2.95
N ALA A 431 -13.81 4.91 -2.61
CA ALA A 431 -13.17 6.07 -3.24
C ALA A 431 -12.95 5.86 -4.75
N HIS A 432 -12.50 4.66 -5.17
CA HIS A 432 -12.32 4.33 -6.59
C HIS A 432 -13.65 4.20 -7.37
N GLN A 433 -14.78 4.02 -6.68
CA GLN A 433 -16.13 3.97 -7.25
C GLN A 433 -16.80 5.35 -7.44
N ASN A 434 -16.08 6.44 -7.16
CA ASN A 434 -16.59 7.80 -7.24
C ASN A 434 -15.59 8.74 -7.94
N TRP A 435 -16.05 9.89 -8.43
CA TRP A 435 -15.19 10.92 -9.04
C TRP A 435 -14.70 11.93 -8.01
N PHE A 436 -15.53 12.21 -7.00
CA PHE A 436 -15.19 13.05 -5.87
C PHE A 436 -15.45 12.35 -4.56
N CYS A 437 -14.48 12.45 -3.66
CA CYS A 437 -14.56 11.95 -2.29
C CYS A 437 -14.49 13.13 -1.32
N GLU A 438 -15.57 13.39 -0.60
CA GLU A 438 -15.59 14.31 0.53
C GLU A 438 -14.97 13.64 1.77
N LEU A 439 -14.04 14.33 2.41
CA LEU A 439 -13.49 13.95 3.71
C LEU A 439 -14.48 14.40 4.78
N ALA A 440 -15.42 13.52 5.15
CA ALA A 440 -16.46 13.81 6.15
C ALA A 440 -15.93 14.15 7.55
N GLU A 441 -14.65 13.90 7.82
CA GLU A 441 -14.03 14.04 9.14
C GLU A 441 -12.75 14.89 9.12
N PHE A 442 -12.62 15.86 8.21
CA PHE A 442 -11.38 16.64 8.13
C PHE A 442 -11.04 17.38 9.43
N GLU A 443 -12.03 17.89 10.15
CA GLU A 443 -11.88 18.57 11.45
C GLU A 443 -11.51 17.62 12.60
N THR A 444 -11.81 16.32 12.50
CA THR A 444 -11.55 15.36 13.59
C THR A 444 -10.08 14.93 13.63
N ILE A 445 -9.29 15.32 12.61
CA ILE A 445 -7.86 15.06 12.50
C ILE A 445 -7.11 15.95 13.48
N THR A 446 -7.06 15.50 14.73
CA THR A 446 -6.46 16.23 15.86
C THR A 446 -5.01 15.85 16.15
N SER A 447 -4.48 14.80 15.49
CA SER A 447 -3.12 14.31 15.71
C SER A 447 -2.20 14.49 14.51
N LYS A 448 -0.90 14.73 14.77
CA LYS A 448 0.12 14.81 13.71
C LYS A 448 0.26 13.52 12.90
N LYS A 449 0.04 12.37 13.54
CA LYS A 449 0.07 11.06 12.87
C LYS A 449 -1.07 10.97 11.85
N ALA A 450 -2.31 11.23 12.26
CA ALA A 450 -3.47 11.22 11.38
C ALA A 450 -3.34 12.27 10.25
N SER A 451 -2.84 13.47 10.57
CA SER A 451 -2.54 14.50 9.56
C SER A 451 -1.49 14.02 8.54
N GLY A 452 -0.45 13.32 8.99
CA GLY A 452 0.55 12.72 8.11
C GLY A 452 -0.01 11.61 7.21
N GLU A 453 -0.88 10.76 7.75
CA GLU A 453 -1.57 9.69 7.01
C GLU A 453 -2.50 10.27 5.94
N LEU A 454 -3.28 11.31 6.26
CA LEU A 454 -4.11 12.01 5.28
C LEU A 454 -3.26 12.67 4.19
N LYS A 455 -2.17 13.35 4.56
CA LYS A 455 -1.25 13.97 3.57
C LYS A 455 -0.66 12.92 2.63
N ALA A 456 -0.29 11.76 3.16
CA ALA A 456 0.20 10.63 2.37
C ALA A 456 -0.90 10.08 1.46
N PHE A 457 -2.13 9.98 1.97
CA PHE A 457 -3.30 9.55 1.20
C PHE A 457 -3.57 10.52 0.04
N VAL A 458 -3.66 11.83 0.26
CA VAL A 458 -3.91 12.83 -0.79
C VAL A 458 -2.83 12.78 -1.89
N SER A 459 -1.56 12.53 -1.54
CA SER A 459 -0.45 12.51 -2.51
C SER A 459 -0.38 11.28 -3.41
N LYS A 460 -1.11 10.20 -3.14
CA LYS A 460 -1.00 8.96 -3.92
C LYS A 460 -1.58 9.11 -5.34
N SER A 461 -0.93 8.45 -6.30
CA SER A 461 -1.39 8.29 -7.68
C SER A 461 -2.19 7.00 -7.90
N ASP A 462 -1.99 6.02 -7.02
CA ASP A 462 -2.55 4.68 -7.11
C ASP A 462 -2.71 4.07 -5.73
N ASP A 463 -3.59 3.07 -5.66
CA ASP A 463 -3.83 2.29 -4.46
C ASP A 463 -3.83 0.80 -4.81
N THR A 464 -3.48 -0.04 -3.83
CA THR A 464 -3.45 -1.50 -4.02
C THR A 464 -4.57 -2.14 -3.22
N PHE A 465 -5.57 -2.68 -3.93
CA PHE A 465 -6.71 -3.38 -3.36
C PHE A 465 -7.19 -4.48 -4.32
N ARG A 466 -8.20 -5.25 -3.91
CA ARG A 466 -8.80 -6.30 -4.75
C ARG A 466 -10.09 -5.76 -5.36
N GLU A 467 -10.09 -5.57 -6.68
CA GLU A 467 -11.29 -5.20 -7.42
C GLU A 467 -12.37 -6.31 -7.34
N PRO A 468 -13.66 -5.95 -7.48
CA PRO A 468 -14.71 -6.93 -7.75
C PRO A 468 -14.33 -7.86 -8.90
N TYR A 469 -14.68 -9.14 -8.77
CA TYR A 469 -14.35 -10.22 -9.73
C TYR A 469 -12.85 -10.51 -9.92
N ALA A 470 -11.93 -9.78 -9.29
CA ALA A 470 -10.50 -10.10 -9.36
C ALA A 470 -10.14 -11.27 -8.44
N LYS A 471 -9.21 -12.12 -8.87
CA LYS A 471 -8.69 -13.25 -8.06
C LYS A 471 -7.57 -12.82 -7.09
N SER A 472 -6.94 -11.67 -7.32
CA SER A 472 -5.83 -11.15 -6.53
C SER A 472 -5.89 -9.64 -6.43
N THR A 473 -5.21 -9.07 -5.43
CA THR A 473 -4.99 -7.62 -5.32
C THR A 473 -4.17 -7.10 -6.50
N ARG A 474 -4.46 -5.87 -6.92
CA ARG A 474 -3.74 -5.15 -7.99
C ARG A 474 -3.60 -3.69 -7.62
N THR A 475 -2.63 -3.03 -8.23
CA THR A 475 -2.44 -1.58 -8.09
C THR A 475 -3.28 -0.86 -9.14
N ILE A 476 -4.21 -0.02 -8.69
CA ILE A 476 -5.17 0.70 -9.54
C ILE A 476 -4.86 2.20 -9.49
N LYS A 477 -4.76 2.81 -10.67
CA LYS A 477 -4.52 4.25 -10.83
C LYS A 477 -5.77 5.02 -10.44
N ARG A 478 -5.62 6.05 -9.59
CA ARG A 478 -6.75 6.84 -9.09
C ARG A 478 -7.42 7.65 -10.19
N LYS A 479 -8.75 7.63 -10.17
CA LYS A 479 -9.64 8.36 -11.07
C LYS A 479 -10.46 9.44 -10.36
N PHE A 480 -10.22 9.63 -9.06
CA PHE A 480 -10.95 10.55 -8.20
C PHE A 480 -10.07 11.68 -7.68
N VAL A 481 -10.73 12.76 -7.26
CA VAL A 481 -10.16 13.84 -6.46
C VAL A 481 -10.76 13.84 -5.06
N ILE A 482 -10.10 14.54 -4.15
CA ILE A 482 -10.48 14.58 -2.73
C ILE A 482 -10.73 16.04 -2.35
N GLY A 483 -11.79 16.30 -1.60
CA GLY A 483 -12.05 17.60 -1.00
C GLY A 483 -12.72 17.46 0.36
N GLY A 484 -13.03 18.57 0.99
CA GLY A 484 -13.65 18.56 2.30
C GLY A 484 -14.23 19.91 2.65
N SER A 485 -15.02 19.93 3.72
CA SER A 485 -15.59 21.13 4.29
C SER A 485 -15.20 21.25 5.76
N VAL A 486 -14.95 22.47 6.21
CA VAL A 486 -14.57 22.80 7.59
C VAL A 486 -15.28 24.06 8.07
N ASN A 487 -15.51 24.14 9.37
CA ASN A 487 -16.16 25.19 10.13
C ASN A 487 -15.16 25.85 11.09
N GLU A 488 -14.25 25.06 11.68
CA GLU A 488 -13.23 25.54 12.61
C GLU A 488 -12.26 26.53 11.94
N ASP A 489 -11.80 27.52 12.71
CA ASP A 489 -10.83 28.54 12.24
C ASP A 489 -9.40 27.99 12.17
N THR A 490 -9.07 27.05 13.06
CA THR A 490 -7.78 26.34 13.05
C THR A 490 -8.04 24.85 13.06
N PHE A 491 -7.46 24.14 12.11
CA PHE A 491 -7.69 22.69 11.92
C PHE A 491 -6.45 21.97 11.37
N LEU A 492 -5.43 22.70 10.91
CA LEU A 492 -4.18 22.10 10.46
C LEU A 492 -3.27 21.84 11.66
N VAL A 493 -3.05 20.56 12.00
CA VAL A 493 -2.26 20.18 13.20
C VAL A 493 -0.74 20.25 13.00
N ASP A 494 -0.27 20.16 11.75
CA ASP A 494 1.16 20.10 11.45
C ASP A 494 1.56 21.18 10.45
N SER A 495 2.70 21.82 10.67
CA SER A 495 3.22 22.92 9.86
C SER A 495 3.84 22.49 8.53
N THR A 496 4.08 21.19 8.34
CA THR A 496 4.74 20.68 7.13
C THR A 496 3.75 20.07 6.15
N GLY A 497 3.99 20.25 4.85
CA GLY A 497 3.21 19.55 3.82
C GLY A 497 1.78 20.04 3.61
N ASN A 498 1.39 21.20 4.18
CA ASN A 498 0.08 21.83 4.02
C ASN A 498 -0.17 22.41 2.62
N ARG A 499 0.86 22.44 1.76
CA ARG A 499 0.76 22.75 0.34
C ARG A 499 -0.30 21.94 -0.43
N ARG A 500 -0.69 20.80 0.14
CA ARG A 500 -1.71 19.89 -0.39
C ARG A 500 -3.14 20.42 -0.19
N TYR A 501 -3.36 21.38 0.69
CA TYR A 501 -4.69 21.90 0.98
C TYR A 501 -4.90 23.22 0.24
N LEU A 502 -5.87 23.24 -0.66
CA LEU A 502 -6.35 24.46 -1.31
C LEU A 502 -7.53 24.96 -0.47
N ILE A 503 -7.27 25.85 0.47
CA ILE A 503 -8.29 26.33 1.40
C ILE A 503 -8.96 27.57 0.80
N ILE A 504 -10.27 27.52 0.65
CA ILE A 504 -11.09 28.65 0.22
C ILE A 504 -11.99 29.06 1.41
N PRO A 505 -11.77 30.25 2.01
CA PRO A 505 -12.69 30.79 3.00
C PRO A 505 -13.97 31.30 2.34
N ILE A 506 -15.11 31.03 2.97
CA ILE A 506 -16.45 31.37 2.51
C ILE A 506 -17.20 32.01 3.68
N ASP A 507 -17.52 33.29 3.55
CA ASP A 507 -18.18 34.08 4.59
C ASP A 507 -19.68 34.31 4.30
N GLN A 508 -20.19 33.74 3.21
CA GLN A 508 -21.60 33.85 2.80
C GLN A 508 -22.21 32.49 2.41
N GLU A 509 -23.52 32.47 2.22
CA GLU A 509 -24.23 31.30 1.70
C GLU A 509 -23.80 31.02 0.24
N ILE A 510 -23.48 29.76 -0.05
CA ILE A 510 -23.06 29.36 -1.40
C ILE A 510 -24.27 29.42 -2.34
N ASN A 511 -24.09 29.99 -3.53
CA ASN A 511 -25.12 30.03 -4.56
C ASN A 511 -25.36 28.65 -5.21
N LEU A 512 -26.12 27.78 -4.53
CA LEU A 512 -26.40 26.41 -5.00
C LEU A 512 -27.27 26.36 -6.27
N GLU A 513 -28.16 27.33 -6.47
CA GLU A 513 -28.99 27.42 -7.68
C GLU A 513 -28.16 27.70 -8.93
N PHE A 514 -27.07 28.47 -8.79
CA PHE A 514 -26.10 28.66 -9.87
C PHE A 514 -25.48 27.32 -10.29
N ILE A 515 -25.07 26.47 -9.33
CA ILE A 515 -24.49 25.16 -9.63
C ILE A 515 -25.50 24.26 -10.34
N LYS A 516 -26.72 24.15 -9.83
CA LYS A 516 -27.78 23.35 -10.48
C LYS A 516 -28.02 23.77 -11.92
N LYS A 517 -27.96 25.09 -12.19
CA LYS A 517 -28.21 25.64 -13.52
C LYS A 517 -27.02 25.51 -14.47
N TYR A 518 -25.78 25.65 -13.98
CA TYR A 518 -24.59 25.78 -14.82
C TYR A 518 -23.55 24.67 -14.65
N ARG A 519 -23.85 23.59 -13.90
CA ARG A 519 -22.96 22.42 -13.72
C ARG A 519 -22.33 21.94 -15.04
N ASP A 520 -23.16 21.74 -16.06
CA ASP A 520 -22.72 21.21 -17.34
C ASP A 520 -21.79 22.20 -18.08
N VAL A 521 -22.06 23.50 -17.98
CA VAL A 521 -21.18 24.54 -18.55
C VAL A 521 -19.84 24.57 -17.82
N ILE A 522 -19.86 24.47 -16.48
CA ILE A 522 -18.63 24.44 -15.66
C ILE A 522 -17.74 23.28 -16.08
N TRP A 523 -18.30 22.07 -16.19
CA TRP A 523 -17.54 20.89 -16.59
C TRP A 523 -17.12 20.91 -18.06
N TYR A 524 -17.93 21.49 -18.94
CA TYR A 524 -17.58 21.68 -20.34
C TYR A 524 -16.34 22.57 -20.48
N GLN A 525 -16.32 23.73 -19.81
CA GLN A 525 -15.16 24.63 -19.86
C GLN A 525 -13.93 24.03 -19.18
N ALA A 526 -14.09 23.28 -18.08
CA ALA A 526 -12.98 22.57 -17.44
C ALA A 526 -12.40 21.49 -18.37
N LYS A 527 -13.25 20.78 -19.12
CA LYS A 527 -12.82 19.84 -20.17
C LYS A 527 -12.03 20.54 -21.27
N LEU A 528 -12.52 21.67 -21.79
CA LEU A 528 -11.81 22.44 -22.81
C LEU A 528 -10.45 22.94 -22.31
N ALA A 529 -10.38 23.44 -21.07
CA ALA A 529 -9.12 23.87 -20.47
C ALA A 529 -8.11 22.72 -20.34
N TYR A 530 -8.57 21.52 -19.97
CA TYR A 530 -7.72 20.33 -19.96
C TYR A 530 -7.22 19.98 -21.37
N GLN A 531 -8.12 19.98 -22.37
CA GLN A 531 -7.80 19.64 -23.76
C GLN A 531 -6.87 20.66 -24.42
N SER A 532 -6.95 21.93 -24.03
CA SER A 532 -6.03 22.99 -24.49
C SER A 532 -4.66 22.94 -23.82
N GLY A 533 -4.45 22.03 -22.86
CA GLY A 533 -3.18 21.83 -22.17
C GLY A 533 -2.95 22.79 -21.00
N GLU A 534 -3.99 23.43 -20.46
CA GLU A 534 -3.85 24.21 -19.23
C GLU A 534 -3.40 23.31 -18.06
N ARG A 535 -2.59 23.86 -17.16
CA ARG A 535 -2.09 23.12 -15.99
C ARG A 535 -3.24 22.88 -15.01
N TRP A 536 -3.25 21.71 -14.38
CA TRP A 536 -4.21 21.35 -13.31
C TRP A 536 -3.60 21.39 -11.90
N TYR A 537 -2.42 21.98 -11.78
CA TYR A 537 -1.69 22.16 -10.51
C TYR A 537 -1.21 23.60 -10.42
N LEU A 538 -0.99 24.07 -9.20
CA LEU A 538 -0.47 25.42 -8.96
C LEU A 538 0.96 25.56 -9.47
N ASP A 539 1.30 26.73 -9.99
CA ASP A 539 2.69 27.08 -10.23
C ASP A 539 3.44 27.36 -8.91
N LYS A 540 4.75 27.62 -9.00
CA LYS A 540 5.58 27.82 -7.80
C LYS A 540 5.15 29.05 -6.98
N SER A 541 4.72 30.13 -7.64
CA SER A 541 4.27 31.36 -6.97
C SER A 541 2.95 31.16 -6.25
N SER A 542 1.94 30.62 -6.94
CA SER A 542 0.63 30.35 -6.37
C SER A 542 0.69 29.29 -5.27
N GLN A 543 1.59 28.30 -5.42
CA GLN A 543 1.87 27.33 -4.37
C GLN A 543 2.45 27.99 -3.11
N ALA A 544 3.41 28.91 -3.26
CA ALA A 544 4.02 29.61 -2.12
C ALA A 544 3.00 30.54 -1.42
N LEU A 545 2.11 31.18 -2.19
CA LEU A 545 1.01 31.98 -1.65
C LEU A 545 0.01 31.11 -0.89
N SER A 546 -0.39 29.96 -1.46
CA SER A 546 -1.22 28.96 -0.77
C SER A 546 -0.61 28.52 0.56
N GLU A 547 0.69 28.19 0.58
CA GLU A 547 1.38 27.80 1.82
C GLU A 547 1.42 28.94 2.85
N LYS A 548 1.55 30.20 2.40
CA LYS A 548 1.50 31.37 3.28
C LYS A 548 0.12 31.54 3.90
N LEU A 549 -0.95 31.45 3.10
CA LEU A 549 -2.33 31.53 3.57
C LEU A 549 -2.65 30.38 4.53
N ASN A 550 -2.19 29.16 4.23
CA ASN A 550 -2.43 27.99 5.07
C ASN A 550 -1.86 28.10 6.49
N LYS A 551 -0.93 29.03 6.75
CA LYS A 551 -0.39 29.26 8.10
C LYS A 551 -1.45 29.78 9.09
N SER A 552 -2.44 30.54 8.64
CA SER A 552 -3.49 31.07 9.53
C SER A 552 -4.45 30.00 10.03
N TYR A 553 -4.50 28.83 9.39
CA TYR A 553 -5.35 27.71 9.79
C TYR A 553 -4.62 26.66 10.64
N LEU A 554 -3.36 26.93 11.04
CA LEU A 554 -2.60 26.05 11.92
C LEU A 554 -3.16 26.10 13.34
N HIS A 555 -3.34 24.92 13.95
CA HIS A 555 -3.58 24.85 15.39
C HIS A 555 -2.39 25.42 16.13
N HIS A 556 -2.64 26.48 16.91
CA HIS A 556 -1.68 27.02 17.85
C HIS A 556 -1.62 26.10 19.09
N ASP A 557 -0.39 25.83 19.54
CA ASP A 557 -0.17 25.06 20.75
C ASP A 557 -0.68 25.88 21.95
N SER A 558 -1.35 25.28 22.93
CA SER A 558 -1.89 26.03 24.09
C SER A 558 -0.83 26.75 24.94
N TRP A 559 0.45 26.43 24.78
CA TRP A 559 1.57 27.14 25.39
C TRP A 559 2.08 28.30 24.53
N ASP A 560 1.72 28.35 23.24
CA ASP A 560 2.03 29.41 22.30
C ASP A 560 0.95 30.49 22.39
N SER A 561 1.09 31.37 23.39
CA SER A 561 0.08 32.39 23.72
C SER A 561 0.65 33.81 23.64
N PRO A 562 -0.18 34.84 23.41
CA PRO A 562 0.24 36.23 23.45
C PRO A 562 0.89 36.64 24.78
N GLU A 563 0.48 36.02 25.90
CA GLU A 563 1.08 36.24 27.21
C GLU A 563 2.50 35.66 27.29
N LEU A 564 2.77 34.53 26.63
CA LEU A 564 4.12 33.99 26.52
C LEU A 564 4.99 34.97 25.75
N GLU A 565 4.51 35.47 24.62
CA GLU A 565 5.24 36.45 23.80
C GLU A 565 5.51 37.74 24.59
N GLY A 566 4.51 38.28 25.27
CA GLY A 566 4.63 39.43 26.16
C GLY A 566 5.64 39.19 27.29
N TRP A 567 5.59 38.02 27.94
CA TRP A 567 6.53 37.66 29.00
C TRP A 567 7.96 37.47 28.48
N LEU A 568 8.13 36.85 27.31
CA LEU A 568 9.42 36.66 26.63
C LEU A 568 10.04 37.98 26.17
N SER A 569 9.23 38.96 25.76
CA SER A 569 9.72 40.29 25.35
C SER A 569 10.48 41.01 26.48
N LEU A 570 10.20 40.67 27.74
CA LEU A 570 10.90 41.21 28.91
C LEU A 570 12.26 40.54 29.18
N LYS A 571 12.59 39.45 28.48
CA LYS A 571 13.79 38.61 28.72
C LYS A 571 14.94 38.97 27.77
N THR A 572 15.47 40.18 27.92
CA THR A 572 16.53 40.76 27.05
C THR A 572 17.86 40.01 27.06
N LYS A 573 18.16 39.19 28.07
CA LYS A 573 19.42 38.41 28.17
C LYS A 573 19.28 36.95 27.72
N GLY A 574 18.13 36.60 27.14
CA GLY A 574 17.74 35.23 26.87
C GLY A 574 17.17 34.52 28.09
N VAL A 575 16.47 33.42 27.83
CA VAL A 575 15.70 32.69 28.84
C VAL A 575 15.92 31.19 28.71
N SER A 576 16.03 30.47 29.83
CA SER A 576 16.22 29.01 29.77
C SER A 576 14.88 28.28 29.56
N THR A 577 14.92 27.09 28.96
CA THR A 577 13.74 26.21 28.85
C THR A 577 13.10 25.95 30.22
N ARG A 578 13.94 25.76 31.25
CA ARG A 578 13.48 25.52 32.63
C ARG A 578 12.72 26.71 33.19
N GLU A 579 13.22 27.92 32.93
CA GLU A 579 12.60 29.17 33.40
C GLU A 579 11.22 29.38 32.79
N ILE A 580 11.07 29.13 31.48
CA ILE A 580 9.76 29.24 30.83
C ILE A 580 8.79 28.18 31.39
N LEU A 581 9.24 26.93 31.54
CA LEU A 581 8.40 25.85 32.07
C LEU A 581 7.93 26.13 33.50
N THR A 582 8.80 26.62 34.37
CA THR A 582 8.47 26.81 35.79
C THR A 582 7.81 28.17 36.08
N GLN A 583 8.36 29.25 35.53
CA GLN A 583 7.95 30.61 35.90
C GLN A 583 6.77 31.13 35.08
N PHE A 584 6.65 30.70 33.82
CA PHE A 584 5.53 31.11 32.97
C PHE A 584 4.45 30.03 32.93
N LEU A 585 4.81 28.80 32.55
CA LEU A 585 3.84 27.70 32.39
C LEU A 585 3.44 27.03 33.71
N GLY A 586 4.10 27.36 34.83
CA GLY A 586 3.75 26.83 36.15
C GLY A 586 4.00 25.33 36.33
N VAL A 587 4.80 24.70 35.46
CA VAL A 587 5.14 23.28 35.56
C VAL A 587 6.08 23.08 36.74
N SER A 588 5.66 22.26 37.71
CA SER A 588 6.48 21.88 38.86
C SER A 588 7.78 21.22 38.42
N GLU A 589 8.89 21.52 39.09
CA GLU A 589 10.22 21.00 38.72
C GLU A 589 10.30 19.48 38.68
N LYS A 590 9.49 18.80 39.49
CA LYS A 590 9.43 17.33 39.55
C LYS A 590 8.71 16.71 38.36
N ASP A 591 7.86 17.49 37.69
CA ASP A 591 7.00 17.04 36.59
C ASP A 591 7.57 17.42 35.22
N ILE A 592 8.70 18.14 35.19
CA ILE A 592 9.44 18.44 33.95
C ILE A 592 9.98 17.14 33.38
N ASN A 593 9.53 16.81 32.17
CA ASN A 593 10.00 15.69 31.40
C ASN A 593 10.49 16.15 30.02
N LYS A 594 11.16 15.25 29.30
CA LYS A 594 11.70 15.52 27.96
C LYS A 594 10.62 15.95 26.95
N GLY A 595 9.38 15.49 27.13
CA GLY A 595 8.24 15.90 26.31
C GLY A 595 7.90 17.39 26.45
N HIS A 596 7.89 17.91 27.68
CA HIS A 596 7.71 19.34 27.97
C HIS A 596 8.81 20.19 27.32
N GLU A 597 10.07 19.78 27.49
CA GLU A 597 11.21 20.49 26.88
C GLU A 597 11.15 20.48 25.35
N MET A 598 10.76 19.35 24.75
CA MET A 598 10.61 19.22 23.30
C MET A 598 9.42 20.03 22.77
N ARG A 599 8.30 20.08 23.48
CA ARG A 599 7.11 20.87 23.12
C ARG A 599 7.44 22.35 23.11
N LEU A 600 7.96 22.86 24.23
CA LEU A 600 8.37 24.26 24.33
C LEU A 600 9.47 24.62 23.33
N GLY A 601 10.44 23.73 23.13
CA GLY A 601 11.50 23.97 22.14
C GLY A 601 11.01 24.07 20.69
N LYS A 602 9.85 23.49 20.35
CA LYS A 602 9.20 23.69 19.04
C LYS A 602 8.54 25.05 18.94
N ILE A 603 7.81 25.46 19.99
CA ILE A 603 7.13 26.77 20.07
C ILE A 603 8.16 27.90 19.94
N MET A 604 9.21 27.87 20.76
CA MET A 604 10.27 28.87 20.74
C MET A 604 10.91 29.01 19.36
N LYS A 605 11.24 27.89 18.69
CA LYS A 605 11.78 27.91 17.33
C LYS A 605 10.79 28.43 16.30
N GLY A 606 9.51 28.05 16.42
CA GLY A 606 8.43 28.55 15.56
C GLY A 606 8.31 30.07 15.61
N ASN A 607 8.54 30.64 16.79
CA ASN A 607 8.50 32.09 17.04
C ASN A 607 9.85 32.77 16.82
N GLY A 608 10.80 32.14 16.11
CA GLY A 608 12.07 32.76 15.72
C GLY A 608 13.17 32.77 16.79
N TRP A 609 12.98 32.08 17.93
CA TRP A 609 14.01 31.98 18.97
C TRP A 609 15.02 30.87 18.67
N ILE A 610 16.28 31.13 18.98
CA ILE A 610 17.40 30.20 18.82
C ILE A 610 17.92 29.77 20.19
N ASN A 611 18.13 28.47 20.36
CA ASN A 611 18.77 27.94 21.56
C ASN A 611 20.30 27.98 21.41
N LYS A 612 20.97 28.88 22.13
CA LYS A 612 22.44 28.99 22.18
C LYS A 612 22.97 28.62 23.55
N GLN A 613 24.16 28.02 23.57
CA GLN A 613 24.91 27.77 24.80
C GLN A 613 25.73 29.00 25.15
N MET A 614 25.52 29.55 26.35
CA MET A 614 26.17 30.77 26.82
C MET A 614 26.72 30.57 28.23
N MET A 615 27.71 31.37 28.62
CA MET A 615 28.24 31.41 29.98
C MET A 615 27.49 32.47 30.78
N ILE A 616 26.75 32.06 31.82
CA ILE A 616 26.10 32.96 32.78
C ILE A 616 26.55 32.60 34.19
N ASN A 617 27.02 33.59 34.95
CA ASN A 617 27.50 33.44 36.33
C ASN A 617 28.52 32.29 36.50
N GLY A 618 29.46 32.17 35.56
CA GLY A 618 30.51 31.14 35.59
C GLY A 618 30.06 29.72 35.24
N LYS A 619 28.79 29.51 34.85
CA LYS A 619 28.25 28.20 34.43
C LYS A 619 27.77 28.23 32.98
N ARG A 620 28.01 27.13 32.26
CA ARG A 620 27.48 26.92 30.89
C ARG A 620 25.99 26.60 30.98
N GLN A 621 25.16 27.41 30.34
CA GLN A 621 23.71 27.19 30.26
C GLN A 621 23.22 27.35 28.82
N ARG A 622 22.12 26.67 28.48
CA ARG A 622 21.43 26.83 27.20
C ARG A 622 20.25 27.78 27.36
N LEU A 623 20.24 28.84 26.55
CA LEU A 623 19.22 29.89 26.57
C LEU A 623 18.62 30.05 25.20
N TRP A 624 17.33 30.35 25.18
CA TRP A 624 16.63 30.88 24.03
C TRP A 624 16.91 32.37 23.93
N ILE A 625 17.37 32.81 22.77
CA ILE A 625 17.57 34.21 22.40
C ILE A 625 16.89 34.50 21.06
N ILE A 626 16.50 35.74 20.81
CA ILE A 626 16.04 36.16 19.47
C ILE A 626 17.27 36.21 18.55
N ASN A 627 17.11 35.76 17.31
CA ASN A 627 18.15 35.90 16.31
C ASN A 627 18.19 37.34 15.82
N ASP A 628 19.03 38.17 16.45
CA ASP A 628 19.28 39.54 15.98
C ASP A 628 20.15 39.50 14.71
N ASP A 629 19.51 39.20 13.57
CA ASP A 629 19.89 39.74 12.25
C ASP A 629 18.99 40.95 11.89
N TYR A 630 18.57 41.70 12.91
CA TYR A 630 18.15 43.10 12.79
C TYR A 630 19.25 43.95 13.44
N SER A 631 20.31 44.19 12.67
CA SER A 631 21.41 45.09 13.04
C SER A 631 20.99 46.55 12.93
N THR A 632 20.23 47.04 13.90
CA THR A 632 20.13 48.48 14.20
C THR A 632 19.63 48.61 15.63
N TYR A 633 20.13 49.60 16.39
CA TYR A 633 19.97 49.77 17.84
C TYR A 633 20.85 48.78 18.64
N ILE A 634 21.97 49.14 19.27
CA ILE A 634 22.30 50.34 20.04
C ILE A 634 23.83 50.51 20.02
N ASN A 635 24.30 51.62 19.42
CA ASN A 635 25.53 52.30 19.83
C ASN A 635 25.09 53.44 20.75
N LEU A 636 25.33 53.31 22.05
CA LEU A 636 25.26 54.29 23.15
C LEU A 636 25.44 53.40 24.41
N THR A 637 26.51 53.37 25.17
CA THR A 637 27.41 54.44 25.60
C THR A 637 28.66 53.76 26.14
N THR A 638 29.82 53.98 25.54
CA THR A 638 31.13 53.65 26.11
C THR A 638 31.69 54.92 26.73
N GLN A 639 31.89 54.93 28.05
CA GLN A 639 33.07 55.50 28.74
C GLN A 639 32.99 55.26 30.27
N PRO A 640 34.12 55.28 31.00
CA PRO A 640 34.63 54.10 31.71
C PRO A 640 34.54 54.23 33.24
N GLN A 641 34.52 53.08 33.94
CA GLN A 641 34.82 53.05 35.38
C GLN A 641 36.34 53.12 35.57
N LEU A 642 36.79 54.17 36.27
CA LEU A 642 38.11 54.28 36.88
C LEU A 642 38.10 53.55 38.23
N ASP A 643 39.22 52.88 38.50
CA ASP A 643 39.53 52.09 39.70
C ASP A 643 39.44 52.90 41.01
N GLU A 644 38.98 52.25 42.07
CA GLU A 644 39.22 52.68 43.46
C GLU A 644 40.44 51.93 44.04
N GLN A 645 41.47 52.69 44.43
CA GLN A 645 42.41 52.30 45.48
C GLN A 645 42.59 53.45 46.49
N GLU A 646 42.37 53.07 47.75
CA GLU A 646 42.99 53.53 49.00
C GLU A 646 42.67 54.88 49.68
N MET A 647 42.35 54.69 50.97
CA MET A 647 42.68 55.49 52.17
C MET A 647 41.82 56.69 52.61
N SER A 648 41.31 56.51 53.84
CA SER A 648 41.18 57.46 54.98
C SER A 648 39.75 57.78 55.46
N THR A 649 39.51 57.39 56.72
CA THR A 649 38.48 57.81 57.67
C THR A 649 38.70 59.28 58.13
N PRO A 650 37.86 59.95 58.97
CA PRO A 650 36.60 59.53 59.62
C PRO A 650 35.46 60.59 59.52
N GLY A 651 34.23 60.24 59.94
CA GLY A 651 33.34 61.25 60.51
C GLY A 651 31.83 61.00 60.42
N SER A 652 31.25 60.70 61.58
CA SER A 652 29.94 61.20 62.02
C SER A 652 28.65 60.55 61.46
N GLN A 653 28.19 59.57 62.23
CA GLN A 653 26.79 59.31 62.59
C GLN A 653 26.08 60.56 63.21
N PRO A 654 24.75 60.59 63.48
CA PRO A 654 23.68 59.61 63.18
C PRO A 654 22.26 60.20 62.85
N GLN A 655 21.25 59.31 62.81
CA GLN A 655 19.80 59.51 63.09
C GLN A 655 18.96 60.19 61.99
N GLN A 656 17.65 59.94 61.81
CA GLN A 656 16.60 59.01 62.25
C GLN A 656 15.36 59.41 61.42
N GLY A 657 14.32 58.57 61.32
CA GLY A 657 12.96 59.12 61.25
C GLY A 657 12.08 58.65 60.09
N ILE A 658 11.25 57.68 60.44
CA ILE A 658 10.01 57.22 59.81
C ILE A 658 9.06 58.39 59.46
N THR A 659 8.36 58.34 58.33
CA THR A 659 6.90 58.62 58.19
C THR A 659 6.40 58.52 56.73
N GLN A 660 5.41 57.65 56.49
CA GLN A 660 4.25 57.93 55.61
C GLN A 660 3.21 58.74 56.43
N PRO A 661 2.08 59.28 55.92
CA PRO A 661 1.41 59.07 54.62
C PRO A 661 0.86 60.35 53.93
N THR A 662 0.27 60.22 52.73
CA THR A 662 -1.07 60.72 52.30
C THR A 662 -1.14 61.02 50.78
N GLN A 663 -2.18 60.46 50.15
CA GLN A 663 -2.82 60.93 48.91
C GLN A 663 -3.68 62.19 49.22
N PRO A 664 -4.12 63.05 48.26
CA PRO A 664 -5.14 62.66 47.27
C PRO A 664 -5.29 63.49 45.96
N THR A 665 -6.31 63.07 45.17
CA THR A 665 -7.22 63.81 44.24
C THR A 665 -6.69 64.25 42.85
N HIS A 666 -7.41 64.18 41.70
CA HIS A 666 -8.77 63.74 41.34
C HIS A 666 -9.06 63.87 39.80
N LEU A 667 -10.02 63.05 39.28
CA LEU A 667 -11.14 63.36 38.32
C LEU A 667 -10.81 63.56 36.80
N LYS A 668 -11.53 63.06 35.77
CA LYS A 668 -12.92 62.56 35.46
C LYS A 668 -12.84 61.75 34.13
N SER A 669 -13.42 60.54 33.89
CA SER A 669 -14.82 60.09 33.64
C SER A 669 -15.59 60.92 32.58
N LEU A 670 -16.35 60.44 31.58
CA LEU A 670 -17.05 59.17 31.29
C LEU A 670 -17.67 59.23 29.84
N ASN A 671 -17.78 58.07 29.18
CA ASN A 671 -18.72 57.52 28.15
C ASN A 671 -19.72 58.39 27.35
N PHE A 672 -20.05 57.97 26.11
CA PHE A 672 -21.40 57.48 25.70
C PHE A 672 -21.45 56.87 24.27
N GLU A 673 -22.48 56.05 24.06
CA GLU A 673 -22.74 55.06 22.99
C GLU A 673 -23.41 55.56 21.68
N THR A 674 -23.28 54.73 20.64
CA THR A 674 -24.12 54.36 19.46
C THR A 674 -25.26 55.24 18.92
N LYS A 675 -25.34 55.39 17.58
CA LYS A 675 -26.38 54.84 16.67
C LYS A 675 -26.22 55.23 15.19
N ASP A 676 -26.86 54.40 14.35
CA ASP A 676 -26.99 54.34 12.88
C ASP A 676 -27.30 55.64 12.14
N GLU A 677 -26.86 55.76 10.88
CA GLU A 677 -27.72 55.87 9.67
C GLU A 677 -26.90 56.04 8.37
N THR A 678 -27.52 55.63 7.28
CA THR A 678 -26.97 55.31 5.95
C THR A 678 -27.12 56.43 4.89
N ILE A 679 -26.36 56.27 3.79
CA ILE A 679 -26.61 56.67 2.37
C ILE A 679 -25.91 57.93 1.78
N ASP A 680 -25.16 57.63 0.69
CA ASP A 680 -24.72 58.39 -0.50
C ASP A 680 -24.02 59.75 -0.38
N SER A 681 -22.83 59.83 -1.01
CA SER A 681 -22.73 60.47 -2.34
C SER A 681 -21.30 60.43 -2.92
N LYS A 682 -21.28 60.23 -4.24
CA LYS A 682 -20.15 60.32 -5.19
C LYS A 682 -19.22 61.53 -5.01
N GLY A 683 -17.92 61.35 -5.31
CA GLY A 683 -17.12 62.39 -5.98
C GLY A 683 -15.60 62.34 -5.75
N PHE A 684 -14.84 62.53 -6.85
CA PHE A 684 -13.40 62.84 -7.00
C PHE A 684 -12.43 61.64 -6.94
N VAL A 685 -11.84 61.10 -8.03
CA VAL A 685 -11.04 61.62 -9.18
C VAL A 685 -9.59 62.00 -8.83
N ASP A 686 -8.68 61.19 -9.42
CA ASP A 686 -7.27 61.36 -9.83
C ASP A 686 -6.28 62.23 -9.05
N ALA A 687 -5.12 61.61 -8.76
CA ALA A 687 -3.81 62.25 -8.90
C ALA A 687 -2.70 61.19 -9.11
N GLN A 688 -2.16 61.13 -10.34
CA GLN A 688 -0.82 60.63 -10.66
C GLN A 688 0.18 61.78 -10.52
N GLU A 689 1.38 61.51 -9.97
CA GLU A 689 2.72 62.03 -10.38
C GLU A 689 3.77 61.46 -9.40
N SER A 690 4.71 60.59 -9.82
CA SER A 690 6.04 60.85 -10.44
C SER A 690 7.14 61.14 -9.38
N LEU A 691 8.21 60.33 -9.18
CA LEU A 691 9.52 60.21 -9.88
C LEU A 691 10.53 59.54 -8.87
N PRO A 692 11.81 59.17 -9.16
CA PRO A 692 12.59 59.07 -10.42
C PRO A 692 13.38 57.73 -10.61
N LYS A 693 14.08 57.64 -11.76
CA LYS A 693 15.02 56.58 -12.22
C LYS A 693 16.51 56.97 -12.05
N ILE A 694 17.38 55.98 -12.34
CA ILE A 694 18.81 55.96 -12.80
C ILE A 694 19.64 55.10 -11.80
N ASP A 695 20.60 54.23 -12.15
CA ASP A 695 21.02 53.35 -13.27
C ASP A 695 22.45 52.87 -12.88
N GLU A 696 23.03 51.94 -13.66
CA GLU A 696 24.46 51.50 -13.71
C GLU A 696 24.87 50.29 -12.82
N TYR A 697 25.66 49.28 -13.24
CA TYR A 697 26.62 49.09 -14.36
C TYR A 697 26.74 47.59 -14.75
N ASP A 698 26.97 47.32 -16.04
CA ASP A 698 27.51 46.09 -16.65
C ASP A 698 29.06 46.04 -16.57
N GLU A 699 29.66 44.84 -16.52
CA GLU A 699 30.87 44.39 -17.27
C GLU A 699 31.59 43.21 -16.58
N TYR A 700 31.84 42.10 -17.31
CA TYR A 700 33.18 41.52 -17.55
C TYR A 700 33.15 40.25 -18.45
N HIS A 701 33.40 40.50 -19.75
CA HIS A 701 34.26 39.82 -20.73
C HIS A 701 34.26 38.30 -21.08
N GLU A 702 34.15 38.12 -22.41
CA GLU A 702 34.61 37.03 -23.29
C GLU A 702 36.13 36.72 -23.26
N SER A 703 36.49 35.46 -23.56
CA SER A 703 37.61 35.03 -24.45
C SER A 703 37.42 33.51 -24.73
N MET A 704 37.65 32.87 -25.88
CA MET A 704 38.34 33.15 -27.14
C MET A 704 37.75 32.28 -28.28
N LYS A 705 37.81 32.80 -29.52
CA LYS A 705 37.68 32.05 -30.80
C LYS A 705 39.06 31.64 -31.35
N SER A 706 39.08 30.59 -32.19
CA SER A 706 39.88 30.36 -33.43
C SER A 706 40.28 28.87 -33.53
N GLN A 707 40.30 28.15 -34.67
CA GLN A 707 40.67 28.46 -36.07
C GLN A 707 39.91 27.54 -37.06
N GLN A 708 39.38 28.09 -38.17
CA GLN A 708 39.76 27.86 -39.61
C GLN A 708 39.57 26.43 -40.17
N GLY A 709 38.98 26.16 -41.35
CA GLY A 709 38.48 27.02 -42.44
C GLY A 709 37.97 26.20 -43.66
N PHE A 710 37.58 26.92 -44.72
CA PHE A 710 37.30 26.56 -46.13
C PHE A 710 35.86 26.20 -46.63
N GLN A 711 35.21 27.27 -47.14
CA GLN A 711 34.49 27.52 -48.42
C GLN A 711 33.65 26.46 -49.20
N ASN A 712 32.39 26.88 -49.43
CA ASN A 712 31.55 26.94 -50.66
C ASN A 712 31.15 25.65 -51.44
N TYR A 713 29.85 25.33 -51.50
CA TYR A 713 28.90 25.70 -52.59
C TYR A 713 27.50 25.04 -52.37
N SER A 714 26.46 25.88 -52.48
CA SER A 714 25.08 25.65 -52.97
C SER A 714 24.60 24.22 -53.32
N THR A 715 23.55 23.72 -52.67
CA THR A 715 22.16 23.61 -53.20
C THR A 715 21.26 22.80 -52.26
N SER A 716 20.09 23.36 -51.92
CA SER A 716 18.77 22.70 -51.87
C SER A 716 18.72 21.18 -51.62
N THR A 717 18.35 20.76 -50.40
CA THR A 717 17.12 20.01 -50.05
C THR A 717 17.27 19.51 -48.61
N GLN A 718 16.18 19.51 -47.84
CA GLN A 718 16.13 19.20 -46.41
C GLN A 718 16.79 17.87 -46.04
N PRO A 719 17.45 17.81 -44.86
CA PRO A 719 17.25 16.64 -43.99
C PRO A 719 17.28 16.95 -42.48
N GLU A 720 16.53 16.12 -41.75
CA GLU A 720 16.89 15.48 -40.47
C GLU A 720 17.23 16.39 -39.27
N GLU A 721 16.24 16.64 -38.42
CA GLU A 721 16.48 16.99 -37.02
C GLU A 721 17.03 15.77 -36.26
N LYS A 722 18.34 15.87 -35.97
CA LYS A 722 19.01 15.16 -34.89
C LYS A 722 18.27 15.38 -33.58
N ILE A 723 17.72 14.32 -33.02
CA ILE A 723 17.37 14.26 -31.60
C ILE A 723 18.69 14.19 -30.82
N GLU A 724 19.14 15.34 -30.32
CA GLU A 724 20.11 15.39 -29.23
C GLU A 724 19.42 14.84 -27.96
N ASN A 725 19.80 13.63 -27.59
CA ASN A 725 19.50 13.04 -26.29
C ASN A 725 20.09 13.90 -25.16
N GLN A 726 19.29 14.82 -24.61
CA GLN A 726 19.43 15.22 -23.21
C GLN A 726 18.79 14.13 -22.33
N MET A 727 19.50 13.02 -22.18
CA MET A 727 19.22 12.10 -21.07
C MET A 727 19.78 12.73 -19.80
N SER A 728 18.88 13.18 -18.94
CA SER A 728 19.15 13.39 -17.53
C SER A 728 19.73 12.09 -16.94
N ASN A 729 20.91 12.21 -16.31
CA ASN A 729 21.56 11.18 -15.50
C ASN A 729 20.71 10.84 -14.26
N ASP A 730 19.58 10.15 -14.46
CA ASP A 730 18.93 9.39 -13.40
C ASP A 730 19.31 7.91 -13.63
N SER A 731 20.15 7.39 -12.75
CA SER A 731 20.55 5.99 -12.72
C SER A 731 19.32 5.10 -12.46
N TYR A 732 18.71 4.59 -13.53
CA TYR A 732 17.77 3.48 -13.46
C TYR A 732 18.54 2.21 -13.10
N GLU A 733 18.54 1.81 -11.84
CA GLU A 733 18.75 0.39 -11.52
C GLU A 733 17.49 -0.37 -11.96
N LEU A 734 17.48 -0.84 -13.21
CA LEU A 734 16.50 -1.79 -13.71
C LEU A 734 16.56 -3.08 -12.89
N ASP A 735 15.44 -3.48 -12.27
CA ASP A 735 15.28 -4.82 -11.71
C ASP A 735 15.50 -5.85 -12.82
N PHE A 736 16.54 -6.67 -12.67
CA PHE A 736 17.00 -7.65 -13.63
C PHE A 736 15.92 -8.70 -13.98
N ALA A 737 14.96 -8.93 -13.08
CA ALA A 737 13.83 -9.82 -13.33
C ALA A 737 12.79 -9.18 -14.26
N GLU A 738 12.59 -7.87 -14.14
CA GLU A 738 11.61 -7.10 -14.90
C GLU A 738 12.11 -6.80 -16.32
N ALA A 739 13.39 -6.43 -16.46
CA ALA A 739 14.04 -6.26 -17.77
C ALA A 739 14.00 -7.53 -18.62
N LYS A 740 14.22 -8.71 -18.01
CA LYS A 740 14.12 -10.01 -18.70
C LYS A 740 12.72 -10.34 -19.15
N LYS A 741 11.70 -9.94 -18.38
CA LYS A 741 10.31 -10.18 -18.74
C LYS A 741 9.90 -9.36 -19.96
N GLU A 742 10.33 -8.10 -20.02
CA GLU A 742 10.02 -7.25 -21.18
C GLU A 742 10.86 -7.58 -22.41
N ILE A 743 12.14 -7.95 -22.27
CA ILE A 743 12.94 -8.48 -23.38
C ILE A 743 12.27 -9.73 -24.00
N ASN A 744 11.77 -10.65 -23.19
CA ASN A 744 11.07 -11.83 -23.69
C ASN A 744 9.79 -11.48 -24.46
N LYS A 745 9.06 -10.46 -24.02
CA LYS A 745 7.85 -9.98 -24.69
C LYS A 745 8.16 -9.32 -26.04
N LEU A 746 9.26 -8.56 -26.14
CA LEU A 746 9.71 -7.98 -27.40
C LEU A 746 10.13 -9.07 -28.40
N PHE A 747 10.81 -10.11 -27.93
CA PHE A 747 11.11 -11.28 -28.76
C PHE A 747 9.85 -12.01 -29.25
N ASP A 748 8.85 -12.16 -28.39
CA ASP A 748 7.55 -12.73 -28.78
C ASP A 748 6.88 -11.87 -29.88
N GLN A 749 6.97 -10.54 -29.79
CA GLN A 749 6.41 -9.61 -30.79
C GLN A 749 7.14 -9.68 -32.15
N LEU A 750 8.44 -9.91 -32.15
CA LEU A 750 9.24 -10.13 -33.36
C LEU A 750 9.09 -11.56 -33.93
N GLY A 751 8.23 -12.40 -33.36
CA GLY A 751 7.99 -13.76 -33.83
C GLY A 751 9.09 -14.78 -33.48
N MET A 752 10.04 -14.41 -32.61
CA MET A 752 11.12 -15.30 -32.16
C MET A 752 10.62 -16.20 -31.03
N SER A 753 9.95 -17.29 -31.39
CA SER A 753 9.24 -18.16 -30.45
C SER A 753 10.13 -19.20 -29.76
N THR A 754 11.31 -19.50 -30.32
CA THR A 754 12.22 -20.51 -29.77
C THR A 754 13.40 -19.89 -29.03
N LYS A 755 13.92 -20.62 -28.04
CA LYS A 755 15.10 -20.21 -27.27
C LYS A 755 16.36 -20.06 -28.14
N GLU A 756 16.46 -20.85 -29.21
CA GLU A 756 17.60 -20.87 -30.11
C GLU A 756 17.61 -19.67 -31.08
N GLU A 757 16.44 -19.26 -31.60
CA GLU A 757 16.27 -18.04 -32.40
C GLU A 757 16.66 -16.79 -31.59
N ARG A 758 16.17 -16.68 -30.36
CA ARG A 758 16.51 -15.55 -29.47
C ARG A 758 17.99 -15.52 -29.15
N LEU A 759 18.59 -16.67 -28.90
CA LEU A 759 20.02 -16.75 -28.56
C LEU A 759 20.91 -16.44 -29.77
N ASN A 760 20.50 -16.83 -30.97
CA ASN A 760 21.20 -16.48 -32.21
C ASN A 760 21.12 -14.97 -32.48
N PHE A 761 19.95 -14.35 -32.29
CA PHE A 761 19.83 -12.89 -32.39
C PHE A 761 20.77 -12.16 -31.42
N VAL A 762 20.85 -12.62 -30.17
CA VAL A 762 21.76 -12.04 -29.16
C VAL A 762 23.24 -12.27 -29.51
N ARG A 763 23.59 -13.41 -30.09
CA ARG A 763 24.95 -13.70 -30.58
C ARG A 763 25.33 -12.84 -31.78
N ASP A 764 24.39 -12.58 -32.67
CA ASP A 764 24.61 -11.70 -33.82
C ASP A 764 24.80 -10.24 -33.36
N LEU A 765 24.11 -9.82 -32.29
CA LEU A 765 24.20 -8.47 -31.75
C LEU A 765 25.47 -8.22 -30.92
N PHE A 766 25.91 -9.18 -30.11
CA PHE A 766 27.05 -8.99 -29.18
C PHE A 766 28.28 -9.87 -29.44
N GLY A 767 28.26 -10.70 -30.49
CA GLY A 767 29.31 -11.65 -30.84
C GLY A 767 29.05 -13.07 -30.32
N GLY A 768 29.57 -14.07 -31.05
CA GLY A 768 29.27 -15.50 -30.89
C GLY A 768 29.68 -16.17 -29.58
N GLU A 769 30.24 -15.45 -28.61
CA GLU A 769 30.64 -15.99 -27.30
C GLU A 769 29.49 -16.07 -26.28
N VAL A 770 28.31 -15.52 -26.60
CA VAL A 770 27.14 -15.57 -25.69
C VAL A 770 26.53 -16.98 -25.67
N THR A 771 26.69 -17.67 -24.54
CA THR A 771 26.20 -19.05 -24.37
C THR A 771 24.78 -19.13 -23.80
N ASN A 772 24.31 -18.12 -23.08
CA ASN A 772 22.92 -18.01 -22.60
C ASN A 772 22.58 -16.58 -22.15
N PHE A 773 21.29 -16.26 -21.99
CA PHE A 773 20.82 -14.93 -21.55
C PHE A 773 21.31 -14.47 -20.16
N TYR A 774 21.78 -15.39 -19.31
CA TYR A 774 22.31 -15.05 -17.98
C TYR A 774 23.78 -14.62 -18.02
N SER A 775 24.47 -14.79 -19.15
CA SER A 775 25.84 -14.32 -19.32
C SER A 775 25.95 -12.89 -19.84
N LEU A 776 24.82 -12.22 -20.09
CA LEU A 776 24.81 -10.82 -20.54
C LEU A 776 25.07 -9.87 -19.37
N THR A 777 25.95 -8.90 -19.59
CA THR A 777 26.18 -7.80 -18.66
C THR A 777 24.99 -6.83 -18.65
N ASN A 778 24.83 -6.03 -17.59
CA ASN A 778 23.73 -5.04 -17.49
C ASN A 778 23.70 -4.09 -18.70
N LYS A 779 24.88 -3.65 -19.17
CA LYS A 779 25.00 -2.79 -20.35
C LYS A 779 24.53 -3.48 -21.64
N GLN A 780 24.83 -4.76 -21.81
CA GLN A 780 24.34 -5.54 -22.95
C GLN A 780 22.83 -5.80 -22.88
N ILE A 781 22.26 -5.89 -21.67
CA ILE A 781 20.80 -6.05 -21.49
C ILE A 781 20.07 -4.76 -21.85
N GLU A 782 20.60 -3.60 -21.48
CA GLU A 782 20.06 -2.29 -21.89
C GLU A 782 20.14 -2.11 -23.40
N GLU A 783 21.30 -2.41 -24.00
CA GLU A 783 21.50 -2.32 -25.45
C GLU A 783 20.60 -3.29 -26.23
N LEU A 784 20.41 -4.51 -25.71
CA LEU A 784 19.49 -5.49 -26.27
C LEU A 784 18.04 -5.00 -26.20
N PHE A 785 17.65 -4.44 -25.05
CA PHE A 785 16.30 -3.92 -24.84
C PHE A 785 15.98 -2.78 -25.81
N VAL A 786 16.88 -1.79 -25.93
CA VAL A 786 16.73 -0.66 -26.87
C VAL A 786 16.69 -1.15 -28.32
N THR A 787 17.56 -2.10 -28.68
CA THR A 787 17.60 -2.66 -30.05
C THR A 787 16.29 -3.38 -30.38
N LEU A 788 15.79 -4.24 -29.48
CA LEU A 788 14.52 -4.94 -29.68
C LEU A 788 13.33 -3.99 -29.73
N GLN A 789 13.30 -2.95 -28.89
CA GLN A 789 12.27 -1.91 -28.95
C GLN A 789 12.27 -1.14 -30.27
N SER A 790 13.43 -0.97 -30.91
CA SER A 790 13.51 -0.29 -32.20
C SER A 790 13.09 -1.16 -33.39
N LEU A 791 13.17 -2.49 -33.23
CA LEU A 791 12.80 -3.46 -34.27
C LEU A 791 11.32 -3.83 -34.24
N VAL A 792 10.70 -3.79 -33.06
CA VAL A 792 9.25 -3.91 -32.87
C VAL A 792 8.57 -2.63 -33.33
#